data_AF-A5WFR0-F1
#
_entry.id   AF-A5WFR0-F1
#
_cell.length_a   1.000
_cell.length_b   1.000
_cell.length_c   1.000
_cell.angle_alpha   90.00
_cell.angle_beta   90.00
_cell.angle_gamma   90.00
#
_symmetry.space_group_name_H-M   'P 1'
#
loop_
_entity.id
_entity.type
_entity.pdbx_description
1 polymer ?
#
loop_
_entity_poly.entity_id
_entity_poly.type
_entity_poly.pdbx_seq_one_letter_code
_entity_poly.pdbx_strand_id
1 'polypeptide(L)'
;MKQATALDILKTGKNVFLTGSAGSGKTYTLNEYIHYLRARRVPVATTASTGIAATHMNGITIHSWSGIGIKDELTERDLVNLSRKKVLKDRLQETAVLIIDEISMLHAKQLNLVNQVLKHMRQNDKPFGGIQVVVAGDFFQLPPVGSRGESNRDKFAFMSQAWLDAGFKICYLSEQHRQQSGEGEDAQITLDNILNQIRGENGVSAAAIAALQNTFYQDVDVNRTRLYTHNVNVNKINEHELALLEGETVTYNAIAHGDNKLVETLKKSVRTSDELTLKTGAKVMFIKNNSELGVSNGTMGELIGFTTIKPLKLSIATIDDGSADEDGSAEALDEALETLEDAEALAQNESDKPLVSTDRYPIVRLNSGRQVIAEGEEWIVEDESGEILASYTQIPLTLAWAITIHKSQGMTLDAAEIDLSKTFELGQGYVALSRLKSLEGLKLLGMNDLSLRLDPLARGADSRFKDLSLEAQQAFEDIEREVLQESHERFVIASGGTLNKANIAAFEKEYKNRKKKQAQKLAQKDKLSNQLSDHSESTLMATRILLEESLSIAEIAQSRGLAQSTIMGHVARLRRQDPSLNCEHLRPDEAILNKVSKAVDAIIAAGDPNDFNAADDSTQSVKGGDDFDKQRIKLRPIYEYLKQQIDYNTIRLALVFID
;
A
#
# COMPACT_ATOMS: atom_id res chain seq x y z
N MET A 1 -13.91 24.04 8.96
CA MET A 1 -14.02 23.16 10.15
C MET A 1 -12.78 22.29 10.27
N LYS A 2 -12.33 21.99 11.51
CA LYS A 2 -11.20 21.08 11.78
C LYS A 2 -11.64 19.61 11.70
N GLN A 3 -10.70 18.70 11.45
CA GLN A 3 -10.97 17.26 11.37
C GLN A 3 -11.54 16.69 12.69
N ALA A 4 -11.03 17.16 13.84
CA ALA A 4 -11.51 16.73 15.16
C ALA A 4 -13.00 17.09 15.39
N THR A 5 -13.41 18.31 15.04
CA THR A 5 -14.81 18.75 15.15
C THR A 5 -15.73 17.91 14.25
N ALA A 6 -15.30 17.65 13.01
CA ALA A 6 -16.05 16.79 12.10
C ALA A 6 -16.20 15.37 12.64
N LEU A 7 -15.15 14.83 13.27
CA LEU A 7 -15.17 13.51 13.90
C LEU A 7 -16.15 13.44 15.08
N ASP A 8 -16.26 14.48 15.88
CA ASP A 8 -17.25 14.53 16.97
C ASP A 8 -18.69 14.62 16.43
N ILE A 9 -18.94 15.41 15.39
CA ILE A 9 -20.25 15.43 14.72
C ILE A 9 -20.61 14.03 14.21
N LEU A 10 -19.67 13.33 13.57
CA LEU A 10 -19.87 11.95 13.09
C LEU A 10 -20.29 11.00 14.23
N LYS A 11 -19.61 11.07 15.39
CA LYS A 11 -19.89 10.20 16.55
C LYS A 11 -21.28 10.40 17.15
N THR A 12 -21.96 11.53 16.90
CA THR A 12 -23.35 11.74 17.37
C THR A 12 -24.41 10.94 16.63
N GLY A 13 -24.04 10.19 15.57
CA GLY A 13 -24.97 9.39 14.78
C GLY A 13 -25.81 10.20 13.79
N LYS A 14 -25.53 11.50 13.62
CA LYS A 14 -26.17 12.31 12.58
C LYS A 14 -25.71 11.85 11.20
N ASN A 15 -26.59 11.97 10.21
CA ASN A 15 -26.17 11.84 8.82
C ASN A 15 -25.24 13.01 8.48
N VAL A 16 -24.08 12.74 7.89
CA VAL A 16 -23.05 13.74 7.63
C VAL A 16 -22.64 13.74 6.16
N PHE A 17 -22.49 14.94 5.58
CA PHE A 17 -21.73 15.13 4.35
C PHE A 17 -20.39 15.77 4.68
N LEU A 18 -19.31 15.01 4.51
CA LEU A 18 -17.93 15.45 4.70
C LEU A 18 -17.34 15.94 3.37
N THR A 19 -17.11 17.23 3.25
CA THR A 19 -16.59 17.86 2.03
C THR A 19 -15.35 18.70 2.31
N GLY A 20 -14.70 19.16 1.26
CA GLY A 20 -13.51 20.00 1.31
C GLY A 20 -12.66 19.80 0.06
N SER A 21 -11.70 20.69 -0.12
CA SER A 21 -10.74 20.64 -1.22
C SER A 21 -9.97 19.30 -1.29
N ALA A 22 -9.39 19.02 -2.45
CA ALA A 22 -8.46 17.90 -2.59
C ALA A 22 -7.35 18.02 -1.53
N GLY A 23 -7.05 16.92 -0.82
CA GLY A 23 -6.02 16.95 0.21
C GLY A 23 -6.43 17.49 1.58
N SER A 24 -7.73 17.78 1.81
CA SER A 24 -8.20 18.30 3.10
C SER A 24 -8.27 17.28 4.27
N GLY A 25 -7.91 16.02 3.99
CA GLY A 25 -7.94 14.93 4.98
C GLY A 25 -9.29 14.22 5.15
N LYS A 26 -10.22 14.32 4.17
CA LYS A 26 -11.51 13.60 4.20
C LYS A 26 -11.36 12.11 4.50
N THR A 27 -10.54 11.41 3.71
CA THR A 27 -10.30 9.97 3.85
C THR A 27 -9.66 9.63 5.20
N TYR A 28 -8.78 10.49 5.71
CA TYR A 28 -8.19 10.33 7.05
C TYR A 28 -9.26 10.39 8.14
N THR A 29 -10.11 11.43 8.12
CA THR A 29 -11.23 11.56 9.07
C THR A 29 -12.20 10.38 9.01
N LEU A 30 -12.49 9.86 7.81
CA LEU A 30 -13.33 8.66 7.66
C LEU A 30 -12.67 7.42 8.28
N ASN A 31 -11.38 7.21 8.04
CA ASN A 31 -10.65 6.06 8.61
C ASN A 31 -10.61 6.11 10.14
N GLU A 32 -10.41 7.29 10.73
CA GLU A 32 -10.49 7.48 12.17
C GLU A 32 -11.90 7.16 12.72
N TYR A 33 -12.94 7.54 11.98
CA TYR A 33 -14.32 7.20 12.36
C TYR A 33 -14.63 5.72 12.24
N ILE A 34 -14.18 5.06 11.16
CA ILE A 34 -14.30 3.61 10.98
C ILE A 34 -13.60 2.87 12.11
N HIS A 35 -12.38 3.27 12.47
CA HIS A 35 -11.65 2.72 13.61
C HIS A 35 -12.44 2.88 14.91
N TYR A 36 -12.98 4.08 15.17
CA TYR A 36 -13.82 4.35 16.34
C TYR A 36 -15.03 3.41 16.44
N LEU A 37 -15.72 3.16 15.30
CA LEU A 37 -16.89 2.27 15.21
C LEU A 37 -16.50 0.80 15.43
N ARG A 38 -15.45 0.33 14.75
CA ARG A 38 -14.97 -1.06 14.85
C ARG A 38 -14.48 -1.39 16.25
N ALA A 39 -13.77 -0.49 16.90
CA ALA A 39 -13.36 -0.65 18.30
C ALA A 39 -14.54 -0.85 19.26
N ARG A 40 -15.72 -0.35 18.87
CA ARG A 40 -16.98 -0.47 19.60
C ARG A 40 -17.94 -1.47 18.99
N ARG A 41 -17.50 -2.30 18.05
CA ARG A 41 -18.32 -3.33 17.36
C ARG A 41 -19.61 -2.77 16.74
N VAL A 42 -19.61 -1.51 16.32
CA VAL A 42 -20.74 -0.95 15.56
C VAL A 42 -20.60 -1.40 14.11
N PRO A 43 -21.59 -2.11 13.54
CA PRO A 43 -21.50 -2.60 12.16
C PRO A 43 -21.46 -1.45 11.15
N VAL A 44 -20.35 -1.33 10.42
CA VAL A 44 -20.09 -0.23 9.47
C VAL A 44 -19.79 -0.76 8.08
N ALA A 45 -20.61 -0.37 7.11
CA ALA A 45 -20.40 -0.65 5.70
C ALA A 45 -19.54 0.46 5.07
N THR A 46 -18.33 0.12 4.61
CA THR A 46 -17.46 1.03 3.87
C THR A 46 -17.68 0.87 2.37
N THR A 47 -18.13 1.94 1.71
CA THR A 47 -18.40 1.92 0.28
C THR A 47 -17.84 3.16 -0.43
N ALA A 48 -17.72 3.06 -1.75
CA ALA A 48 -17.44 4.22 -2.59
C ALA A 48 -18.21 4.14 -3.92
N SER A 49 -18.22 5.25 -4.65
CA SER A 49 -18.84 5.34 -5.99
C SER A 49 -18.11 4.53 -7.06
N THR A 50 -16.81 4.28 -6.90
CA THR A 50 -15.99 3.51 -7.84
C THR A 50 -15.21 2.41 -7.13
N GLY A 51 -14.87 1.35 -7.88
CA GLY A 51 -14.11 0.22 -7.32
C GLY A 51 -12.78 0.66 -6.73
N ILE A 52 -12.03 1.49 -7.45
CA ILE A 52 -10.72 2.01 -7.02
C ILE A 52 -10.83 2.70 -5.65
N ALA A 53 -11.79 3.61 -5.50
CA ALA A 53 -12.00 4.33 -4.26
C ALA A 53 -12.42 3.38 -3.13
N ALA A 54 -13.27 2.39 -3.44
CA ALA A 54 -13.72 1.40 -2.46
C ALA A 54 -12.56 0.57 -1.92
N THR A 55 -11.66 0.11 -2.78
CA THR A 55 -10.50 -0.69 -2.35
C THR A 55 -9.54 0.08 -1.44
N HIS A 56 -9.44 1.41 -1.57
CA HIS A 56 -8.62 2.22 -0.64
C HIS A 56 -9.17 2.27 0.78
N MET A 57 -10.46 1.97 0.96
CA MET A 57 -11.14 1.94 2.26
C MET A 57 -11.47 0.51 2.72
N ASN A 58 -10.82 -0.50 2.11
CA ASN A 58 -11.11 -1.93 2.31
C ASN A 58 -12.61 -2.28 2.12
N GLY A 59 -13.30 -1.52 1.28
CA GLY A 59 -14.73 -1.61 1.06
C GLY A 59 -15.08 -2.12 -0.34
N ILE A 60 -16.37 -2.04 -0.67
CA ILE A 60 -16.90 -2.39 -1.99
C ILE A 60 -17.66 -1.21 -2.63
N THR A 61 -17.98 -1.31 -3.92
CA THR A 61 -18.79 -0.27 -4.55
C THR A 61 -20.19 -0.23 -3.95
N ILE A 62 -20.77 0.96 -3.83
CA ILE A 62 -22.13 1.14 -3.34
C ILE A 62 -23.16 0.37 -4.18
N HIS A 63 -22.90 0.21 -5.49
CA HIS A 63 -23.72 -0.61 -6.39
C HIS A 63 -23.74 -2.09 -6.01
N SER A 64 -22.57 -2.64 -5.66
CA SER A 64 -22.42 -4.05 -5.24
C SER A 64 -22.98 -4.27 -3.83
N TRP A 65 -22.73 -3.32 -2.93
CA TRP A 65 -23.21 -3.39 -1.55
C TRP A 65 -24.74 -3.31 -1.45
N SER A 66 -25.37 -2.39 -2.16
CA SER A 66 -26.83 -2.25 -2.16
C SER A 66 -27.55 -3.30 -3.04
N GLY A 67 -26.83 -3.94 -3.96
CA GLY A 67 -27.41 -4.89 -4.90
C GLY A 67 -28.20 -4.27 -6.06
N ILE A 68 -28.17 -2.94 -6.20
CA ILE A 68 -28.88 -2.21 -7.28
C ILE A 68 -28.26 -2.45 -8.67
N GLY A 69 -26.99 -2.86 -8.72
CA GLY A 69 -26.25 -3.05 -9.96
C GLY A 69 -26.12 -1.73 -10.74
N ILE A 70 -26.37 -1.78 -12.06
CA ILE A 70 -26.30 -0.61 -12.95
C ILE A 70 -27.68 -0.03 -13.30
N LYS A 71 -28.70 -0.32 -12.49
CA LYS A 71 -30.07 0.14 -12.75
C LYS A 71 -30.21 1.62 -12.41
N ASP A 72 -31.03 2.30 -13.20
CA ASP A 72 -31.46 3.68 -12.92
C ASP A 72 -32.83 3.76 -12.24
N GLU A 73 -33.60 2.69 -12.28
CA GLU A 73 -34.94 2.57 -11.67
C GLU A 73 -35.14 1.17 -11.07
N LEU A 74 -35.94 1.09 -10.00
CA LEU A 74 -36.35 -0.17 -9.38
C LEU A 74 -37.87 -0.21 -9.24
N THR A 75 -38.47 -1.29 -9.73
CA THR A 75 -39.88 -1.59 -9.50
C THR A 75 -40.08 -2.29 -8.17
N GLU A 76 -41.30 -2.35 -7.64
CA GLU A 76 -41.61 -3.15 -6.44
C GLU A 76 -41.22 -4.63 -6.62
N ARG A 77 -41.39 -5.18 -7.83
CA ARG A 77 -40.97 -6.56 -8.15
C ARG A 77 -39.46 -6.73 -8.02
N ASP A 78 -38.67 -5.73 -8.43
CA ASP A 78 -37.22 -5.75 -8.26
C ASP A 78 -36.82 -5.76 -6.78
N LEU A 79 -37.49 -4.94 -5.96
CA LEU A 79 -37.25 -4.90 -4.51
C LEU A 79 -37.57 -6.23 -3.84
N VAL A 80 -38.70 -6.86 -4.20
CA VAL A 80 -39.08 -8.19 -3.72
C VAL A 80 -38.06 -9.25 -4.17
N ASN A 81 -37.54 -9.16 -5.38
CA ASN A 81 -36.51 -10.08 -5.85
C ASN A 81 -35.17 -9.88 -5.12
N LEU A 82 -34.82 -8.64 -4.79
CA LEU A 82 -33.65 -8.35 -3.97
C LEU A 82 -33.82 -8.90 -2.55
N SER A 83 -35.00 -8.77 -1.94
CA SER A 83 -35.24 -9.23 -0.56
C SER A 83 -35.27 -10.75 -0.40
N ARG A 84 -35.41 -11.50 -1.49
CA ARG A 84 -35.21 -12.95 -1.52
C ARG A 84 -33.73 -13.37 -1.41
N LYS A 85 -32.79 -12.48 -1.68
CA LYS A 85 -31.35 -12.77 -1.55
C LYS A 85 -30.96 -12.64 -0.08
N LYS A 86 -31.01 -13.76 0.65
CA LYS A 86 -30.76 -13.82 2.10
C LYS A 86 -29.49 -13.04 2.51
N VAL A 87 -28.34 -13.34 1.91
CA VAL A 87 -27.05 -12.67 2.23
C VAL A 87 -27.12 -11.15 2.06
N LEU A 88 -27.77 -10.66 1.00
CA LEU A 88 -27.94 -9.22 0.79
C LEU A 88 -28.86 -8.62 1.85
N LYS A 89 -29.97 -9.30 2.16
CA LYS A 89 -30.95 -8.83 3.14
C LYS A 89 -30.32 -8.75 4.53
N ASP A 90 -29.65 -9.80 4.97
CA ASP A 90 -29.03 -9.89 6.30
C ASP A 90 -27.98 -8.77 6.45
N ARG A 91 -27.08 -8.62 5.45
CA ARG A 91 -26.09 -7.52 5.39
C ARG A 91 -26.71 -6.13 5.56
N LEU A 92 -27.77 -5.82 4.80
CA LEU A 92 -28.43 -4.51 4.84
C LEU A 92 -29.24 -4.29 6.14
N GLN A 93 -29.68 -5.36 6.80
CA GLN A 93 -30.37 -5.31 8.09
C GLN A 93 -29.41 -5.14 9.27
N GLU A 94 -28.21 -5.73 9.18
CA GLU A 94 -27.20 -5.66 10.25
C GLU A 94 -26.42 -4.34 10.23
N THR A 95 -26.28 -3.71 9.07
CA THR A 95 -25.56 -2.42 8.95
C THR A 95 -26.21 -1.32 9.81
N ALA A 96 -25.40 -0.67 10.65
CA ALA A 96 -25.82 0.49 11.43
C ALA A 96 -25.30 1.82 10.85
N VAL A 97 -24.15 1.79 10.19
CA VAL A 97 -23.52 2.95 9.55
C VAL A 97 -23.15 2.62 8.12
N LEU A 98 -23.56 3.45 7.17
CA LEU A 98 -23.14 3.39 5.76
C LEU A 98 -22.23 4.57 5.43
N ILE A 99 -21.00 4.29 5.01
CA ILE A 99 -20.05 5.29 4.50
C ILE A 99 -20.01 5.19 2.97
N ILE A 100 -20.13 6.32 2.28
CA ILE A 100 -20.01 6.43 0.82
C ILE A 100 -18.95 7.49 0.48
N ASP A 101 -17.75 7.06 0.11
CA ASP A 101 -16.69 7.95 -0.38
C ASP A 101 -16.83 8.26 -1.88
N GLU A 102 -16.22 9.35 -2.30
CA GLU A 102 -16.29 9.90 -3.66
C GLU A 102 -17.74 10.08 -4.17
N ILE A 103 -18.61 10.64 -3.32
CA ILE A 103 -20.04 10.85 -3.60
C ILE A 103 -20.30 11.75 -4.83
N SER A 104 -19.30 12.54 -5.26
CA SER A 104 -19.41 13.41 -6.43
C SER A 104 -19.66 12.64 -7.72
N MET A 105 -19.20 11.39 -7.80
CA MET A 105 -19.41 10.50 -8.95
C MET A 105 -20.67 9.63 -8.82
N LEU A 106 -21.39 9.68 -7.70
CA LEU A 106 -22.63 8.92 -7.52
C LEU A 106 -23.82 9.68 -8.12
N HIS A 107 -24.58 9.02 -8.99
CA HIS A 107 -25.73 9.64 -9.64
C HIS A 107 -26.90 9.85 -8.66
N ALA A 108 -27.67 10.93 -8.81
CA ALA A 108 -28.85 11.25 -7.99
C ALA A 108 -29.85 10.10 -7.95
N LYS A 109 -30.17 9.54 -9.13
CA LYS A 109 -30.99 8.32 -9.29
C LYS A 109 -30.46 7.17 -8.43
N GLN A 110 -29.16 6.88 -8.46
CA GLN A 110 -28.57 5.78 -7.71
C GLN A 110 -28.69 6.01 -6.19
N LEU A 111 -28.49 7.24 -5.70
CA LEU A 111 -28.69 7.55 -4.29
C LEU A 111 -30.16 7.35 -3.85
N ASN A 112 -31.12 7.72 -4.71
CA ASN A 112 -32.54 7.42 -4.48
C ASN A 112 -32.82 5.91 -4.43
N LEU A 113 -32.21 5.12 -5.31
CA LEU A 113 -32.37 3.67 -5.29
C LEU A 113 -31.81 3.04 -4.02
N VAL A 114 -30.64 3.49 -3.54
CA VAL A 114 -30.06 3.02 -2.27
C VAL A 114 -31.03 3.30 -1.11
N ASN A 115 -31.58 4.51 -1.03
CA ASN A 115 -32.58 4.88 -0.03
C ASN A 115 -33.82 3.96 -0.10
N GLN A 116 -34.34 3.74 -1.32
CA GLN A 116 -35.51 2.88 -1.55
C GLN A 116 -35.25 1.42 -1.13
N VAL A 117 -34.10 0.86 -1.50
CA VAL A 117 -33.70 -0.50 -1.12
C VAL A 117 -33.59 -0.62 0.40
N LEU A 118 -32.94 0.33 1.08
CA LEU A 118 -32.78 0.27 2.53
C LEU A 118 -34.11 0.41 3.27
N LYS A 119 -35.00 1.32 2.86
CA LYS A 119 -36.35 1.43 3.44
C LYS A 119 -37.11 0.11 3.32
N HIS A 120 -37.07 -0.52 2.15
CA HIS A 120 -37.74 -1.79 1.89
C HIS A 120 -37.15 -2.95 2.70
N MET A 121 -35.82 -3.12 2.69
CA MET A 121 -35.12 -4.22 3.36
C MET A 121 -35.24 -4.15 4.88
N ARG A 122 -35.18 -2.94 5.43
CA ARG A 122 -35.26 -2.68 6.88
C ARG A 122 -36.69 -2.47 7.38
N GLN A 123 -37.68 -2.43 6.48
CA GLN A 123 -39.09 -2.15 6.79
C GLN A 123 -39.26 -0.89 7.65
N ASN A 124 -38.54 0.17 7.27
CA ASN A 124 -38.49 1.42 8.01
C ASN A 124 -38.52 2.60 7.04
N ASP A 125 -39.57 3.43 7.13
CA ASP A 125 -39.78 4.55 6.21
C ASP A 125 -38.88 5.76 6.48
N LYS A 126 -38.14 5.76 7.61
CA LYS A 126 -37.11 6.77 7.87
C LYS A 126 -36.07 6.78 6.74
N PRO A 127 -35.41 7.93 6.49
CA PRO A 127 -34.34 8.01 5.50
C PRO A 127 -33.34 6.87 5.65
N PHE A 128 -33.03 6.20 4.54
CA PHE A 128 -32.11 5.06 4.45
C PHE A 128 -32.44 3.91 5.43
N GLY A 129 -33.71 3.70 5.75
CA GLY A 129 -34.14 2.68 6.70
C GLY A 129 -33.69 2.94 8.15
N GLY A 130 -33.36 4.20 8.46
CA GLY A 130 -33.01 4.66 9.80
C GLY A 130 -31.56 4.43 10.23
N ILE A 131 -30.68 3.99 9.32
CA ILE A 131 -29.24 3.90 9.59
C ILE A 131 -28.58 5.28 9.53
N GLN A 132 -27.38 5.40 10.10
CA GLN A 132 -26.55 6.57 9.85
C GLN A 132 -25.94 6.47 8.45
N VAL A 133 -26.03 7.56 7.68
CA VAL A 133 -25.37 7.70 6.38
C VAL A 133 -24.32 8.80 6.46
N VAL A 134 -23.09 8.45 6.10
CA VAL A 134 -21.97 9.37 5.99
C VAL A 134 -21.51 9.38 4.54
N VAL A 135 -21.64 10.51 3.87
CA VAL A 135 -21.15 10.67 2.49
C VAL A 135 -19.93 11.59 2.49
N ALA A 136 -18.94 11.30 1.67
CA ALA A 136 -17.76 12.14 1.51
C ALA A 136 -17.42 12.37 0.04
N GLY A 137 -16.89 13.55 -0.28
CA GLY A 137 -16.45 13.86 -1.64
C GLY A 137 -16.35 15.36 -1.89
N ASP A 138 -16.18 15.74 -3.14
CA ASP A 138 -16.00 17.13 -3.57
C ASP A 138 -16.67 17.33 -4.94
N PHE A 139 -17.80 18.06 -4.96
CA PHE A 139 -18.59 18.24 -6.18
C PHE A 139 -17.96 19.15 -7.23
N PHE A 140 -16.82 19.78 -6.92
CA PHE A 140 -15.98 20.43 -7.94
C PHE A 140 -15.08 19.46 -8.71
N GLN A 141 -14.98 18.21 -8.25
CA GLN A 141 -14.35 17.15 -9.02
C GLN A 141 -15.27 16.64 -10.13
N LEU A 142 -14.99 15.44 -10.67
CA LEU A 142 -15.77 14.89 -11.76
C LEU A 142 -17.22 14.61 -11.32
N PRO A 143 -18.22 15.03 -12.12
CA PRO A 143 -19.61 14.69 -11.90
C PRO A 143 -19.86 13.21 -12.26
N PRO A 144 -21.06 12.67 -11.94
CA PRO A 144 -21.44 11.34 -12.36
C PRO A 144 -21.46 11.23 -13.89
N VAL A 145 -21.09 10.06 -14.41
CA VAL A 145 -21.26 9.73 -15.82
C VAL A 145 -22.76 9.59 -16.08
N GLY A 146 -23.31 10.43 -16.96
CA GLY A 146 -24.73 10.43 -17.31
C GLY A 146 -24.99 10.08 -18.77
N SER A 147 -26.28 10.01 -19.11
CA SER A 147 -26.71 9.78 -20.48
C SER A 147 -26.48 11.00 -21.37
N ARG A 148 -26.38 10.79 -22.69
CA ARG A 148 -26.14 11.88 -23.64
C ARG A 148 -27.27 12.91 -23.58
N GLY A 149 -26.95 14.15 -23.22
CA GLY A 149 -27.90 15.25 -23.08
C GLY A 149 -28.47 15.46 -21.67
N GLU A 150 -28.11 14.60 -20.71
CA GLU A 150 -28.51 14.74 -19.30
C GLU A 150 -27.75 15.91 -18.63
N SER A 151 -28.47 16.78 -17.92
CA SER A 151 -27.87 17.97 -17.31
C SER A 151 -27.20 17.63 -15.97
N ASN A 152 -26.21 18.40 -15.54
CA ASN A 152 -25.59 18.19 -14.22
C ASN A 152 -26.59 18.31 -13.05
N ARG A 153 -27.69 19.06 -13.25
CA ARG A 153 -28.80 19.14 -12.28
C ARG A 153 -29.50 17.80 -12.06
N ASP A 154 -29.61 16.98 -13.10
CA ASP A 154 -30.24 15.65 -13.02
C ASP A 154 -29.28 14.60 -12.44
N LYS A 155 -27.96 14.87 -12.54
CA LYS A 155 -26.90 13.93 -12.16
C LYS A 155 -26.47 14.07 -10.71
N PHE A 156 -26.28 15.28 -10.19
CA PHE A 156 -25.64 15.47 -8.88
C PHE A 156 -26.44 14.88 -7.72
N ALA A 157 -25.77 14.11 -6.85
CA ALA A 157 -26.40 13.46 -5.69
C ALA A 157 -27.14 14.44 -4.75
N PHE A 158 -26.65 15.67 -4.59
CA PHE A 158 -27.30 16.69 -3.75
C PHE A 158 -28.63 17.21 -4.30
N MET A 159 -28.97 16.88 -5.54
CA MET A 159 -30.26 17.19 -6.16
C MET A 159 -31.29 16.06 -5.94
N SER A 160 -30.90 14.95 -5.33
CA SER A 160 -31.79 13.81 -5.10
C SER A 160 -32.74 14.03 -3.91
N GLN A 161 -33.93 13.41 -3.98
CA GLN A 161 -34.87 13.41 -2.85
C GLN A 161 -34.26 12.70 -1.63
N ALA A 162 -33.49 11.63 -1.85
CA ALA A 162 -32.79 10.93 -0.77
C ALA A 162 -31.81 11.84 -0.01
N TRP A 163 -31.15 12.79 -0.70
CA TRP A 163 -30.28 13.76 -0.04
C TRP A 163 -31.06 14.71 0.86
N LEU A 164 -32.21 15.21 0.38
CA LEU A 164 -33.11 16.06 1.17
C LEU A 164 -33.64 15.31 2.40
N ASP A 165 -34.14 14.09 2.19
CA ASP A 165 -34.65 13.21 3.24
C ASP A 165 -33.58 12.93 4.31
N ALA A 166 -32.33 12.69 3.91
CA ALA A 166 -31.24 12.37 4.82
C ALA A 166 -30.96 13.48 5.84
N GLY A 167 -31.21 14.75 5.49
CA GLY A 167 -30.94 15.89 6.36
C GLY A 167 -29.46 15.99 6.76
N PHE A 168 -28.53 15.80 5.81
CA PHE A 168 -27.09 15.77 6.07
C PHE A 168 -26.60 17.02 6.82
N LYS A 169 -25.87 16.81 7.91
CA LYS A 169 -25.03 17.84 8.54
C LYS A 169 -23.76 18.01 7.72
N ILE A 170 -23.53 19.22 7.26
CA ILE A 170 -22.42 19.53 6.36
C ILE A 170 -21.16 19.80 7.21
N CYS A 171 -20.09 19.05 6.94
CA CYS A 171 -18.78 19.24 7.56
C CYS A 171 -17.78 19.63 6.46
N TYR A 172 -17.48 20.93 6.34
CA TYR A 172 -16.53 21.45 5.35
C TYR A 172 -15.13 21.55 5.97
N LEU A 173 -14.24 20.62 5.61
CA LEU A 173 -12.86 20.61 6.06
C LEU A 173 -12.08 21.73 5.36
N SER A 174 -11.45 22.59 6.17
CA SER A 174 -10.72 23.78 5.69
C SER A 174 -9.20 23.63 5.76
N GLU A 175 -8.68 22.64 6.48
CA GLU A 175 -7.23 22.39 6.60
C GLU A 175 -6.72 21.64 5.38
N GLN A 176 -5.68 22.15 4.71
CA GLN A 176 -5.03 21.51 3.56
C GLN A 176 -3.73 20.85 4.04
N HIS A 177 -3.60 19.52 3.88
CA HIS A 177 -2.43 18.77 4.37
C HIS A 177 -1.54 18.22 3.24
N ARG A 178 -1.96 18.35 1.97
CA ARG A 178 -1.29 17.68 0.83
C ARG A 178 -0.07 18.43 0.31
N GLN A 179 -0.03 19.76 0.41
CA GLN A 179 1.13 20.53 -0.02
C GLN A 179 1.44 21.65 0.99
N GLN A 180 2.72 21.79 1.34
CA GLN A 180 3.21 22.74 2.35
C GLN A 180 3.34 24.12 1.69
N SER A 181 2.46 25.04 2.05
CA SER A 181 2.54 26.44 1.61
C SER A 181 3.78 27.10 2.23
N GLY A 182 4.73 27.54 1.41
CA GLY A 182 5.71 28.54 1.83
C GLY A 182 5.03 29.90 1.89
N GLU A 183 4.82 30.45 3.08
CA GLU A 183 4.30 31.80 3.26
C GLU A 183 5.45 32.83 3.24
N GLY A 184 5.43 33.75 2.27
CA GLY A 184 6.32 34.91 2.17
C GLY A 184 5.82 35.87 1.08
N GLU A 185 6.07 37.17 1.20
CA GLU A 185 5.53 38.19 0.27
C GLU A 185 6.11 38.12 -1.16
N ASP A 186 7.23 37.41 -1.34
CA ASP A 186 7.82 37.05 -2.65
C ASP A 186 7.39 35.64 -3.12
N ALA A 187 6.35 35.04 -2.52
CA ALA A 187 5.96 33.67 -2.82
C ALA A 187 5.50 33.51 -4.29
N GLN A 188 6.32 32.78 -5.04
CA GLN A 188 6.00 32.27 -6.36
C GLN A 188 4.62 31.59 -6.34
N ILE A 189 3.76 31.88 -7.33
CA ILE A 189 2.41 31.28 -7.42
C ILE A 189 2.52 29.75 -7.30
N THR A 190 1.95 29.20 -6.24
CA THR A 190 1.89 27.76 -6.00
C THR A 190 0.70 27.14 -6.72
N LEU A 191 0.75 25.83 -6.90
CA LEU A 191 -0.37 25.08 -7.46
C LEU A 191 -1.63 25.18 -6.59
N ASP A 192 -1.50 25.24 -5.27
CA ASP A 192 -2.62 25.45 -4.35
C ASP A 192 -3.32 26.78 -4.58
N ASN A 193 -2.55 27.86 -4.73
CA ASN A 193 -3.10 29.18 -4.99
C ASN A 193 -3.93 29.15 -6.28
N ILE A 194 -3.47 28.44 -7.31
CA ILE A 194 -4.19 28.25 -8.57
C ILE A 194 -5.46 27.42 -8.35
N LEU A 195 -5.38 26.28 -7.66
CA LEU A 195 -6.52 25.38 -7.39
C LEU A 195 -7.61 26.10 -6.58
N ASN A 196 -7.23 26.92 -5.61
CA ASN A 196 -8.15 27.72 -4.82
C ASN A 196 -8.77 28.86 -5.65
N GLN A 197 -8.02 29.48 -6.56
CA GLN A 197 -8.59 30.45 -7.51
C GLN A 197 -9.60 29.81 -8.46
N ILE A 198 -9.35 28.58 -8.93
CA ILE A 198 -10.32 27.81 -9.74
C ILE A 198 -11.63 27.59 -8.97
N ARG A 199 -11.54 27.27 -7.67
CA ARG A 199 -12.71 27.13 -6.77
C ARG A 199 -13.39 28.46 -6.47
N GLY A 200 -12.65 29.56 -6.48
CA GLY A 200 -13.11 30.89 -6.09
C GLY A 200 -14.13 31.51 -7.07
N GLU A 201 -14.86 32.51 -6.58
CA GLU A 201 -15.86 33.23 -7.37
C GLU A 201 -15.24 34.26 -8.33
N ASN A 202 -14.04 34.75 -8.01
CA ASN A 202 -13.34 35.79 -8.77
C ASN A 202 -12.65 35.27 -10.05
N GLY A 203 -12.74 33.96 -10.33
CA GLY A 203 -12.05 33.31 -11.44
C GLY A 203 -10.54 33.18 -11.21
N VAL A 204 -9.84 32.73 -12.25
CA VAL A 204 -8.39 32.52 -12.23
C VAL A 204 -7.67 33.77 -12.72
N SER A 205 -6.73 34.27 -11.92
CA SER A 205 -5.96 35.47 -12.26
C SER A 205 -5.07 35.24 -13.49
N ALA A 206 -4.76 36.32 -14.22
CA ALA A 206 -3.85 36.25 -15.37
C ALA A 206 -2.46 35.70 -14.98
N ALA A 207 -1.97 36.04 -13.78
CA ALA A 207 -0.72 35.52 -13.25
C ALA A 207 -0.76 34.00 -13.03
N ALA A 208 -1.87 33.46 -12.51
CA ALA A 208 -2.07 32.03 -12.35
C ALA A 208 -2.15 31.28 -13.70
N ILE A 209 -2.84 31.86 -14.69
CA ILE A 209 -2.89 31.31 -16.06
C ILE A 209 -1.51 31.30 -16.68
N ALA A 210 -0.75 32.40 -16.56
CA ALA A 210 0.62 32.48 -17.07
C ALA A 210 1.54 31.47 -16.39
N ALA A 211 1.42 31.28 -15.08
CA ALA A 211 2.17 30.27 -14.32
C ALA A 211 1.87 28.84 -14.84
N LEU A 212 0.60 28.51 -15.08
CA LEU A 212 0.20 27.24 -15.69
C LEU A 212 0.75 27.08 -17.11
N GLN A 213 0.66 28.11 -17.96
CA GLN A 213 1.15 28.06 -19.34
C GLN A 213 2.68 27.92 -19.41
N ASN A 214 3.41 28.57 -18.50
CA ASN A 214 4.87 28.47 -18.43
C ASN A 214 5.35 27.05 -18.05
N THR A 215 4.49 26.21 -17.46
CA THR A 215 4.81 24.81 -17.20
C THR A 215 5.06 24.00 -18.49
N PHE A 216 4.62 24.49 -19.66
CA PHE A 216 4.93 23.89 -20.95
C PHE A 216 6.43 23.70 -21.17
N TYR A 217 7.23 24.67 -20.71
CA TYR A 217 8.69 24.69 -20.87
C TYR A 217 9.43 23.97 -19.75
N GLN A 218 8.72 23.41 -18.75
CA GLN A 218 9.37 22.69 -17.68
C GLN A 218 9.88 21.34 -18.18
N ASP A 219 11.16 21.09 -17.95
CA ASP A 219 11.74 19.77 -18.13
C ASP A 219 11.49 18.91 -16.89
N VAL A 220 10.25 18.45 -16.78
CA VAL A 220 9.85 17.50 -15.73
C VAL A 220 10.60 16.18 -15.97
N ASP A 221 11.29 15.68 -14.96
CA ASP A 221 12.23 14.54 -15.02
C ASP A 221 11.76 13.29 -15.82
N VAL A 222 12.72 12.41 -16.13
CA VAL A 222 12.68 11.27 -17.07
C VAL A 222 11.47 10.34 -16.88
N ASN A 223 10.81 10.33 -15.72
CA ASN A 223 9.71 9.44 -15.37
C ASN A 223 8.33 10.12 -15.15
N ARG A 224 7.98 11.11 -15.98
CA ARG A 224 6.60 11.66 -16.02
C ARG A 224 5.59 10.71 -16.67
N THR A 225 4.39 10.60 -16.09
CA THR A 225 3.22 9.93 -16.70
C THR A 225 2.43 10.89 -17.56
N ARG A 226 1.84 10.42 -18.67
CA ARG A 226 0.93 11.23 -19.50
C ARG A 226 -0.53 11.04 -19.05
N LEU A 227 -1.22 12.15 -18.76
CA LEU A 227 -2.63 12.17 -18.39
C LEU A 227 -3.51 12.53 -19.60
N TYR A 228 -4.39 11.61 -19.98
CA TYR A 228 -5.30 11.79 -21.12
C TYR A 228 -6.74 12.13 -20.68
N THR A 229 -7.36 13.09 -21.36
CA THR A 229 -8.76 13.51 -21.12
C THR A 229 -9.78 12.48 -21.57
N HIS A 230 -9.54 11.81 -22.70
CA HIS A 230 -10.44 10.79 -23.25
C HIS A 230 -9.97 9.39 -22.90
N ASN A 231 -10.86 8.41 -23.09
CA ASN A 231 -10.54 6.99 -23.08
C ASN A 231 -9.70 6.61 -24.30
N VAL A 232 -8.52 7.22 -24.44
CA VAL A 232 -7.42 6.65 -25.21
C VAL A 232 -7.14 5.29 -24.58
N ASN A 233 -6.84 4.28 -25.42
CA ASN A 233 -6.47 2.98 -24.90
C ASN A 233 -5.07 3.07 -24.25
N VAL A 234 -5.03 3.59 -23.03
CA VAL A 234 -3.82 3.78 -22.23
C VAL A 234 -3.08 2.47 -22.02
N ASN A 235 -3.82 1.35 -21.94
CA ASN A 235 -3.22 0.02 -21.87
C ASN A 235 -2.40 -0.26 -23.13
N LYS A 236 -2.93 0.03 -24.33
CA LYS A 236 -2.19 -0.13 -25.58
C LYS A 236 -0.94 0.74 -25.65
N ILE A 237 -0.97 1.95 -25.10
CA ILE A 237 0.22 2.82 -25.01
C ILE A 237 1.25 2.18 -24.09
N ASN A 238 0.83 1.78 -22.89
CA ASN A 238 1.71 1.18 -21.89
C ASN A 238 2.32 -0.15 -22.37
N GLU A 239 1.52 -1.00 -23.03
CA GLU A 239 1.96 -2.26 -23.64
C GLU A 239 2.96 -2.01 -24.76
N HIS A 240 2.70 -1.00 -25.60
CA HIS A 240 3.63 -0.63 -26.69
C HIS A 240 4.97 -0.14 -26.15
N GLU A 241 4.95 0.78 -25.18
CA GLU A 241 6.16 1.32 -24.56
C GLU A 241 6.94 0.21 -23.82
N LEU A 242 6.25 -0.71 -23.14
CA LEU A 242 6.87 -1.90 -22.52
C LEU A 242 7.51 -2.83 -23.57
N ALA A 243 6.87 -3.01 -24.72
CA ALA A 243 7.37 -3.87 -25.78
C ALA A 243 8.70 -3.38 -26.37
N LEU A 244 8.94 -2.06 -26.36
CA LEU A 244 10.18 -1.43 -26.85
C LEU A 244 11.39 -1.68 -25.93
N LEU A 245 11.18 -2.13 -24.70
CA LEU A 245 12.28 -2.38 -23.76
C LEU A 245 12.92 -3.76 -24.00
N GLU A 246 14.25 -3.78 -24.05
CA GLU A 246 15.11 -4.97 -24.18
C GLU A 246 15.55 -5.56 -22.83
N GLY A 247 15.14 -4.93 -21.71
CA GLY A 247 15.53 -5.31 -20.36
C GLY A 247 14.99 -6.67 -19.90
N GLU A 248 15.56 -7.17 -18.80
CA GLU A 248 15.10 -8.38 -18.13
C GLU A 248 13.58 -8.31 -17.85
N THR A 249 12.87 -9.40 -18.11
CA THR A 249 11.40 -9.48 -17.98
C THR A 249 11.02 -10.45 -16.87
N VAL A 250 10.10 -10.05 -15.99
CA VAL A 250 9.49 -10.91 -14.97
C VAL A 250 7.97 -10.72 -14.98
N THR A 251 7.24 -11.83 -14.89
CA THR A 251 5.77 -11.84 -14.85
C THR A 251 5.29 -12.31 -13.48
N TYR A 252 4.35 -11.56 -12.90
CA TYR A 252 3.77 -11.80 -11.58
C TYR A 252 2.30 -12.19 -11.74
N ASN A 253 1.95 -13.40 -11.31
CA ASN A 253 0.57 -13.85 -11.24
C ASN A 253 0.00 -13.54 -9.86
N ALA A 254 -1.17 -12.90 -9.85
CA ALA A 254 -1.89 -12.56 -8.64
C ALA A 254 -2.43 -13.82 -7.93
N ILE A 255 -2.48 -13.75 -6.61
CA ILE A 255 -3.05 -14.78 -5.74
C ILE A 255 -4.35 -14.21 -5.15
N ALA A 256 -5.44 -14.97 -5.17
CA ALA A 256 -6.71 -14.49 -4.62
C ALA A 256 -7.46 -15.58 -3.85
N HIS A 257 -8.14 -15.18 -2.78
CA HIS A 257 -8.87 -16.06 -1.86
C HIS A 257 -10.23 -15.48 -1.49
N GLY A 258 -11.16 -16.33 -1.05
CA GLY A 258 -12.50 -15.94 -0.61
C GLY A 258 -13.59 -16.03 -1.68
N ASP A 259 -14.67 -15.26 -1.54
CA ASP A 259 -15.83 -15.35 -2.44
C ASP A 259 -15.47 -14.95 -3.89
N ASN A 260 -15.74 -15.84 -4.84
CA ASN A 260 -15.38 -15.66 -6.24
C ASN A 260 -15.94 -14.37 -6.87
N LYS A 261 -17.15 -13.92 -6.49
CA LYS A 261 -17.73 -12.68 -7.05
C LYS A 261 -17.06 -11.45 -6.46
N LEU A 262 -16.75 -11.48 -5.16
CA LEU A 262 -16.00 -10.41 -4.51
C LEU A 262 -14.57 -10.34 -5.04
N VAL A 263 -13.91 -11.47 -5.27
CA VAL A 263 -12.58 -11.54 -5.92
C VAL A 263 -12.63 -10.95 -7.33
N GLU A 264 -13.60 -11.32 -8.15
CA GLU A 264 -13.77 -10.72 -9.49
C GLU A 264 -14.03 -9.20 -9.44
N THR A 265 -14.70 -8.73 -8.37
CA THR A 265 -14.92 -7.30 -8.14
C THR A 265 -13.62 -6.61 -7.74
N LEU A 266 -12.83 -7.24 -6.85
CA LEU A 266 -11.49 -6.78 -6.46
C LEU A 266 -10.56 -6.69 -7.66
N LYS A 267 -10.48 -7.74 -8.50
CA LYS A 267 -9.66 -7.75 -9.71
C LYS A 267 -9.95 -6.57 -10.65
N LYS A 268 -11.23 -6.21 -10.78
CA LYS A 268 -11.66 -5.07 -11.63
C LYS A 268 -11.41 -3.72 -10.98
N SER A 269 -11.37 -3.67 -9.64
CA SER A 269 -11.16 -2.42 -8.90
C SER A 269 -9.69 -2.10 -8.69
N VAL A 270 -8.85 -3.10 -8.50
CA VAL A 270 -7.40 -2.95 -8.37
C VAL A 270 -6.82 -2.59 -9.74
N ARG A 271 -6.00 -1.53 -9.81
CA ARG A 271 -5.43 -0.99 -11.07
C ARG A 271 -4.23 -1.79 -11.60
N THR A 272 -4.22 -3.09 -11.39
CA THR A 272 -3.17 -3.98 -11.88
C THR A 272 -3.80 -5.16 -12.62
N SER A 273 -3.00 -5.88 -13.39
CA SER A 273 -3.43 -7.09 -14.07
C SER A 273 -3.19 -8.33 -13.21
N ASP A 274 -4.03 -9.34 -13.39
CA ASP A 274 -3.80 -10.66 -12.81
C ASP A 274 -2.44 -11.22 -13.21
N GLU A 275 -2.04 -10.96 -14.45
CA GLU A 275 -0.71 -11.24 -14.98
C GLU A 275 0.02 -9.90 -15.22
N LEU A 276 0.82 -9.45 -14.25
CA LEU A 276 1.60 -8.23 -14.36
C LEU A 276 2.98 -8.55 -14.93
N THR A 277 3.23 -8.14 -16.17
CA THR A 277 4.55 -8.27 -16.79
C THR A 277 5.33 -6.97 -16.65
N LEU A 278 6.53 -7.07 -16.09
CA LEU A 278 7.44 -5.94 -15.87
C LEU A 278 8.78 -6.19 -16.57
N LYS A 279 9.38 -5.11 -17.10
CA LYS A 279 10.70 -5.14 -17.72
C LYS A 279 11.63 -4.09 -17.11
N THR A 280 12.91 -4.39 -16.94
CA THR A 280 13.89 -3.37 -16.56
C THR A 280 13.83 -2.19 -17.56
N GLY A 281 13.80 -0.97 -17.03
CA GLY A 281 13.52 0.28 -17.73
C GLY A 281 12.03 0.68 -17.77
N ALA A 282 11.11 -0.17 -17.28
CA ALA A 282 9.68 0.14 -17.30
C ALA A 282 9.34 1.28 -16.35
N LYS A 283 8.51 2.21 -16.83
CA LYS A 283 7.89 3.24 -15.99
C LYS A 283 6.74 2.64 -15.21
N VAL A 284 6.82 2.72 -13.90
CA VAL A 284 5.85 2.12 -12.99
C VAL A 284 5.30 3.16 -12.02
N MET A 285 4.10 2.87 -11.54
CA MET A 285 3.41 3.69 -10.54
C MET A 285 2.91 2.79 -9.42
N PHE A 286 3.11 3.23 -8.19
CA PHE A 286 2.55 2.59 -7.01
C PHE A 286 1.04 2.80 -6.96
N ILE A 287 0.27 1.72 -6.80
CA ILE A 287 -1.20 1.77 -6.78
C ILE A 287 -1.79 1.71 -5.36
N LYS A 288 -0.95 1.57 -4.33
CA LYS A 288 -1.33 1.51 -2.92
C LYS A 288 -0.45 2.46 -2.11
N ASN A 289 -1.02 3.07 -1.07
CA ASN A 289 -0.23 3.83 -0.12
C ASN A 289 0.60 2.84 0.70
N ASN A 290 1.89 3.08 0.80
CA ASN A 290 2.78 2.34 1.68
C ASN A 290 3.70 3.37 2.36
N SER A 291 3.30 3.77 3.58
CA SER A 291 4.03 4.72 4.41
C SER A 291 5.44 4.24 4.76
N GLU A 292 5.62 2.93 4.79
CA GLU A 292 6.87 2.25 5.12
C GLU A 292 7.93 2.50 4.04
N LEU A 293 7.56 2.23 2.79
CA LEU A 293 8.36 2.58 1.63
C LEU A 293 8.36 4.09 1.37
N GLY A 294 7.67 4.93 2.14
CA GLY A 294 7.51 6.36 1.86
C GLY A 294 6.89 6.64 0.50
N VAL A 295 6.07 5.71 -0.01
CA VAL A 295 5.39 5.82 -1.31
C VAL A 295 3.90 5.97 -1.09
N SER A 296 3.29 6.84 -1.88
CA SER A 296 1.85 7.02 -1.91
C SER A 296 1.29 6.42 -3.19
N ASN A 297 -0.02 6.21 -3.22
CA ASN A 297 -0.72 5.83 -4.42
C ASN A 297 -0.62 6.95 -5.48
N GLY A 298 0.07 6.64 -6.58
CA GLY A 298 0.47 7.56 -7.63
C GLY A 298 1.96 7.94 -7.62
N THR A 299 2.74 7.49 -6.63
CA THR A 299 4.19 7.65 -6.63
C THR A 299 4.79 6.90 -7.82
N MET A 300 5.62 7.62 -8.58
CA MET A 300 6.22 7.16 -9.82
C MET A 300 7.64 6.66 -9.62
N GLY A 301 8.07 5.76 -10.50
CA GLY A 301 9.47 5.38 -10.60
C GLY A 301 9.77 4.57 -11.85
N GLU A 302 11.01 4.18 -11.96
CA GLU A 302 11.52 3.32 -13.02
C GLU A 302 12.02 2.01 -12.42
N LEU A 303 11.63 0.90 -13.05
CA LEU A 303 12.10 -0.42 -12.68
C LEU A 303 13.55 -0.58 -13.11
N ILE A 304 14.46 -0.74 -12.16
CA ILE A 304 15.91 -0.84 -12.43
C ILE A 304 16.44 -2.27 -12.37
N GLY A 305 15.65 -3.21 -11.85
CA GLY A 305 16.01 -4.62 -11.78
C GLY A 305 15.08 -5.41 -10.87
N PHE A 306 15.49 -6.63 -10.53
CA PHE A 306 14.74 -7.53 -9.66
C PHE A 306 15.67 -8.17 -8.63
N THR A 307 15.23 -8.29 -7.39
CA THR A 307 15.97 -8.90 -6.28
C THR A 307 15.16 -10.01 -5.62
N THR A 308 15.81 -10.96 -4.96
CA THR A 308 15.10 -11.94 -4.11
C THR A 308 15.18 -11.52 -2.64
N ILE A 309 14.06 -11.64 -1.92
CA ILE A 309 14.02 -11.41 -0.46
C ILE A 309 13.78 -12.78 0.20
N LYS A 310 14.73 -13.24 1.03
CA LYS A 310 14.54 -14.48 1.80
C LYS A 310 13.67 -14.19 3.04
N PRO A 311 12.61 -14.97 3.30
CA PRO A 311 11.80 -14.79 4.50
C PRO A 311 12.61 -15.16 5.75
N LEU A 312 12.64 -14.26 6.73
CA LEU A 312 13.17 -14.52 8.07
C LEU A 312 12.15 -15.37 8.85
N LYS A 313 12.51 -16.61 9.19
CA LYS A 313 11.76 -17.37 10.22
C LYS A 313 12.07 -16.75 11.58
N LEU A 314 11.03 -16.29 12.28
CA LEU A 314 11.13 -16.05 13.72
C LEU A 314 11.35 -17.41 14.39
N SER A 315 12.56 -17.67 14.88
CA SER A 315 12.71 -18.59 16.00
C SER A 315 12.16 -17.87 17.24
N ILE A 316 11.07 -18.41 17.79
CA ILE A 316 10.68 -18.09 19.15
C ILE A 316 11.74 -18.74 20.03
N ALA A 317 12.79 -17.99 20.38
CA ALA A 317 13.66 -18.35 21.47
C ALA A 317 12.85 -18.17 22.75
N THR A 318 12.60 -19.30 23.41
CA THR A 318 12.17 -19.47 24.80
C THR A 318 12.50 -18.26 25.67
N ILE A 319 11.45 -17.59 26.17
CA ILE A 319 11.57 -16.73 27.35
C ILE A 319 11.82 -17.68 28.52
N ASP A 320 13.01 -17.53 29.08
CA ASP A 320 13.51 -18.16 30.30
C ASP A 320 12.50 -17.93 31.45
N ASP A 321 12.08 -19.05 32.05
CA ASP A 321 11.21 -19.11 33.22
C ASP A 321 11.95 -18.55 34.43
N GLY A 322 11.45 -17.44 34.95
CA GLY A 322 12.07 -16.73 36.06
C GLY A 322 11.06 -15.91 36.88
N SER A 323 10.04 -16.54 37.44
CA SER A 323 9.53 -16.28 38.79
C SER A 323 8.32 -17.17 39.07
N ALA A 324 8.54 -18.16 39.95
CA ALA A 324 7.50 -18.88 40.63
C ALA A 324 6.81 -17.95 41.63
N ASP A 325 5.49 -17.81 41.51
CA ASP A 325 4.60 -17.57 42.64
C ASP A 325 3.37 -18.46 42.46
N GLU A 326 3.10 -19.20 43.53
CA GLU A 326 2.14 -20.30 43.65
C GLU A 326 0.67 -19.82 43.64
N ASP A 327 -0.20 -20.74 43.21
CA ASP A 327 -1.65 -20.84 43.42
C ASP A 327 -2.55 -20.61 42.19
N GLY A 328 -2.95 -21.72 41.55
CA GLY A 328 -4.12 -21.76 40.66
C GLY A 328 -4.15 -22.89 39.63
N SER A 329 -4.63 -24.07 40.04
CA SER A 329 -5.25 -25.15 39.22
C SER A 329 -4.57 -25.61 37.92
N ALA A 330 -3.95 -26.79 37.98
CA ALA A 330 -3.28 -27.51 36.87
C ALA A 330 -4.21 -27.99 35.73
N GLU A 331 -5.53 -27.84 35.82
CA GLU A 331 -6.48 -28.30 34.78
C GLU A 331 -6.70 -27.27 33.65
N ALA A 332 -6.32 -25.99 33.84
CA ALA A 332 -6.49 -24.96 32.81
C ALA A 332 -5.27 -24.83 31.87
N LEU A 333 -4.14 -25.47 32.20
CA LEU A 333 -2.91 -25.41 31.41
C LEU A 333 -2.91 -26.44 30.26
N ASP A 334 -3.48 -27.63 30.49
CA ASP A 334 -3.56 -28.70 29.48
C ASP A 334 -4.53 -28.34 28.33
N GLU A 335 -5.69 -27.71 28.61
CA GLU A 335 -6.61 -27.23 27.55
C GLU A 335 -6.02 -26.08 26.70
N ALA A 336 -5.12 -25.28 27.28
CA ALA A 336 -4.41 -24.21 26.57
C ALA A 336 -3.26 -24.73 25.70
N LEU A 337 -2.66 -25.87 26.07
CA LEU A 337 -1.58 -26.52 25.33
C LEU A 337 -2.10 -27.34 24.13
N GLU A 338 -3.21 -28.07 24.27
CA GLU A 338 -3.84 -28.77 23.13
C GLU A 338 -4.33 -27.80 22.05
N THR A 339 -4.86 -26.64 22.43
CA THR A 339 -5.30 -25.61 21.47
C THR A 339 -4.14 -24.87 20.79
N LEU A 340 -2.95 -24.85 21.39
CA LEU A 340 -1.73 -24.32 20.77
C LEU A 340 -1.07 -25.32 19.82
N GLU A 341 -1.07 -26.62 20.14
CA GLU A 341 -0.56 -27.67 19.24
C GLU A 341 -1.42 -27.79 17.96
N ASP A 342 -2.75 -27.67 18.08
CA ASP A 342 -3.64 -27.64 16.93
C ASP A 342 -3.48 -26.34 16.10
N ALA A 343 -3.19 -25.20 16.75
CA ALA A 343 -2.91 -23.94 16.06
C ALA A 343 -1.53 -23.92 15.37
N GLU A 344 -0.52 -24.58 15.95
CA GLU A 344 0.80 -24.74 15.34
C GLU A 344 0.78 -25.75 14.18
N ALA A 345 -0.02 -26.82 14.27
CA ALA A 345 -0.22 -27.77 13.17
C ALA A 345 -0.95 -27.15 11.96
N LEU A 346 -1.81 -26.15 12.17
CA LEU A 346 -2.45 -25.37 11.10
C LEU A 346 -1.56 -24.23 10.57
N ALA A 347 -0.67 -23.65 11.40
CA ALA A 347 0.22 -22.55 11.00
C ALA A 347 1.44 -23.00 10.17
N GLN A 348 1.82 -24.28 10.24
CA GLN A 348 3.03 -24.81 9.63
C GLN A 348 3.00 -25.01 8.10
N ASN A 349 1.94 -24.61 7.37
CA ASN A 349 1.86 -24.83 5.91
C ASN A 349 1.40 -23.66 5.01
N GLU A 350 1.14 -22.45 5.53
CA GLU A 350 0.73 -21.32 4.67
C GLU A 350 1.60 -20.04 4.76
N SER A 351 2.35 -19.84 5.85
CA SER A 351 3.04 -18.56 6.08
C SER A 351 4.36 -18.37 5.29
N ASP A 352 4.88 -19.42 4.67
CA ASP A 352 6.16 -19.43 3.92
C ASP A 352 5.99 -19.36 2.38
N LYS A 353 4.75 -19.31 1.85
CA LYS A 353 4.55 -19.13 0.40
C LYS A 353 4.78 -17.65 0.03
N PRO A 354 5.54 -17.35 -1.04
CA PRO A 354 5.68 -15.98 -1.49
C PRO A 354 4.29 -15.41 -1.78
N LEU A 355 4.05 -14.17 -1.31
CA LEU A 355 2.80 -13.42 -1.50
C LEU A 355 2.40 -13.25 -2.98
N VAL A 356 3.34 -13.52 -3.89
CA VAL A 356 3.21 -13.43 -5.35
C VAL A 356 3.89 -14.64 -5.98
N SER A 357 3.58 -14.92 -7.24
CA SER A 357 4.02 -16.13 -7.95
C SER A 357 5.54 -16.32 -8.13
N THR A 358 6.35 -15.36 -7.70
CA THR A 358 7.81 -15.33 -7.86
C THR A 358 8.44 -14.74 -6.60
N ASP A 359 9.63 -15.23 -6.26
CA ASP A 359 10.48 -14.74 -5.17
C ASP A 359 11.33 -13.54 -5.59
N ARG A 360 11.32 -13.19 -6.88
CA ARG A 360 12.00 -12.01 -7.43
C ARG A 360 11.08 -10.80 -7.37
N TYR A 361 11.40 -9.83 -6.52
CA TYR A 361 10.71 -8.56 -6.33
C TYR A 361 11.31 -7.43 -7.17
N PRO A 362 10.49 -6.53 -7.74
CA PRO A 362 10.95 -5.39 -8.51
C PRO A 362 11.64 -4.33 -7.64
N ILE A 363 12.80 -3.85 -8.11
CA ILE A 363 13.53 -2.71 -7.54
C ILE A 363 13.17 -1.47 -8.34
N VAL A 364 12.53 -0.49 -7.70
CA VAL A 364 12.06 0.74 -8.34
C VAL A 364 12.89 1.91 -7.87
N ARG A 365 13.49 2.66 -8.80
CA ARG A 365 14.09 3.96 -8.54
C ARG A 365 13.00 5.02 -8.63
N LEU A 366 12.70 5.66 -7.49
CA LEU A 366 11.73 6.75 -7.41
C LEU A 366 12.29 8.03 -8.05
N ASN A 367 11.42 8.99 -8.35
CA ASN A 367 11.82 10.31 -8.85
C ASN A 367 12.71 11.09 -7.88
N SER A 368 12.68 10.76 -6.58
CA SER A 368 13.62 11.33 -5.60
C SER A 368 15.03 10.72 -5.68
N GLY A 369 15.28 9.78 -6.58
CA GLY A 369 16.51 9.00 -6.69
C GLY A 369 16.60 7.82 -5.74
N ARG A 370 15.74 7.76 -4.70
CA ARG A 370 15.68 6.67 -3.74
C ARG A 370 15.22 5.38 -4.41
N GLN A 371 15.87 4.27 -4.10
CA GLN A 371 15.47 2.94 -4.57
C GLN A 371 14.61 2.25 -3.51
N VAL A 372 13.55 1.59 -3.95
CA VAL A 372 12.63 0.83 -3.09
C VAL A 372 12.35 -0.53 -3.70
N ILE A 373 12.14 -1.54 -2.86
CA ILE A 373 11.72 -2.86 -3.31
C ILE A 373 10.20 -2.94 -3.16
N ALA A 374 9.50 -3.22 -4.26
CA ALA A 374 8.05 -3.34 -4.26
C ALA A 374 7.66 -4.80 -3.99
N GLU A 375 7.28 -5.08 -2.74
CA GLU A 375 6.79 -6.40 -2.33
C GLU A 375 5.33 -6.63 -2.69
N GLY A 376 4.86 -7.88 -2.59
CA GLY A 376 3.44 -8.21 -2.77
C GLY A 376 2.57 -7.55 -1.70
N GLU A 377 1.50 -6.89 -2.13
CA GLU A 377 0.51 -6.24 -1.27
C GLU A 377 -0.85 -6.93 -1.42
N GLU A 378 -1.59 -7.02 -0.33
CA GLU A 378 -2.93 -7.60 -0.30
C GLU A 378 -4.00 -6.51 -0.27
N TRP A 379 -5.02 -6.65 -1.11
CA TRP A 379 -6.26 -5.89 -1.07
C TRP A 379 -7.36 -6.81 -0.57
N ILE A 380 -8.11 -6.32 0.42
CA ILE A 380 -9.15 -7.10 1.09
C ILE A 380 -10.51 -6.41 0.93
N VAL A 381 -11.56 -7.24 0.92
CA VAL A 381 -12.92 -6.80 1.17
C VAL A 381 -13.29 -7.29 2.55
N GLU A 382 -13.63 -6.37 3.43
CA GLU A 382 -14.13 -6.67 4.76
C GLU A 382 -15.66 -6.58 4.78
N ASP A 383 -16.29 -7.35 5.68
CA ASP A 383 -17.69 -7.19 6.02
C ASP A 383 -17.90 -6.04 7.03
N GLU A 384 -19.14 -5.85 7.48
CA GLU A 384 -19.50 -4.81 8.43
C GLU A 384 -18.89 -5.00 9.83
N SER A 385 -18.45 -6.22 10.16
CA SER A 385 -17.82 -6.57 11.44
C SER A 385 -16.28 -6.47 11.39
N GLY A 386 -15.71 -6.40 10.18
CA GLY A 386 -14.27 -6.34 9.93
C GLY A 386 -13.65 -7.70 9.56
N GLU A 387 -14.46 -8.72 9.29
CA GLU A 387 -14.00 -10.02 8.80
C GLU A 387 -13.67 -9.96 7.30
N ILE A 388 -12.59 -10.62 6.89
CA ILE A 388 -12.13 -10.63 5.50
C ILE A 388 -12.98 -11.62 4.69
N LEU A 389 -13.76 -11.12 3.74
CA LEU A 389 -14.62 -11.92 2.85
C LEU A 389 -13.88 -12.39 1.59
N ALA A 390 -12.94 -11.58 1.12
CA ALA A 390 -12.13 -11.86 -0.06
C ALA A 390 -10.81 -11.11 0.02
N SER A 391 -9.77 -11.69 -0.57
CA SER A 391 -8.47 -11.05 -0.73
C SER A 391 -7.88 -11.26 -2.11
N TYR A 392 -7.07 -10.29 -2.54
CA TYR A 392 -6.34 -10.27 -3.79
C TYR A 392 -4.93 -9.76 -3.50
N THR A 393 -3.91 -10.54 -3.82
CA THR A 393 -2.51 -10.21 -3.56
C THR A 393 -1.74 -10.11 -4.87
N GLN A 394 -1.03 -8.99 -5.05
CA GLN A 394 -0.23 -8.71 -6.24
C GLN A 394 0.84 -7.66 -5.91
N ILE A 395 1.87 -7.54 -6.75
CA ILE A 395 2.80 -6.40 -6.69
C ILE A 395 2.00 -5.09 -6.86
N PRO A 396 2.16 -4.09 -5.98
CA PRO A 396 1.42 -2.82 -5.98
C PRO A 396 1.93 -1.85 -7.04
N LEU A 397 2.27 -2.36 -8.22
CA LEU A 397 2.73 -1.59 -9.37
C LEU A 397 1.77 -1.72 -10.54
N THR A 398 1.74 -0.68 -11.36
CA THR A 398 1.12 -0.68 -12.69
C THR A 398 2.01 0.09 -13.66
N LEU A 399 1.90 -0.20 -14.96
CA LEU A 399 2.62 0.52 -15.99
C LEU A 399 2.10 1.96 -16.11
N ALA A 400 3.00 2.91 -16.26
CA ALA A 400 2.69 4.31 -16.00
C ALA A 400 3.26 5.29 -17.03
N TRP A 401 3.39 4.88 -18.29
CA TRP A 401 3.63 5.86 -19.37
C TRP A 401 2.39 6.72 -19.62
N ALA A 402 1.20 6.12 -19.48
CA ALA A 402 -0.08 6.77 -19.72
C ALA A 402 -1.17 6.32 -18.73
N ILE A 403 -1.99 7.28 -18.30
CA ILE A 403 -3.21 7.04 -17.53
C ILE A 403 -4.29 8.05 -17.93
N THR A 404 -5.57 7.71 -17.74
CA THR A 404 -6.67 8.66 -17.97
C THR A 404 -6.92 9.52 -16.72
N ILE A 405 -7.41 10.76 -16.92
CA ILE A 405 -7.74 11.66 -15.80
C ILE A 405 -8.75 11.00 -14.84
N HIS A 406 -9.75 10.28 -15.37
CA HIS A 406 -10.72 9.53 -14.56
C HIS A 406 -10.04 8.51 -13.64
N LYS A 407 -9.08 7.72 -14.15
CA LYS A 407 -8.35 6.72 -13.35
C LYS A 407 -7.35 7.33 -12.37
N SER A 408 -6.98 8.59 -12.57
CA SER A 408 -6.10 9.35 -11.67
C SER A 408 -6.80 9.88 -10.42
N GLN A 409 -8.14 9.86 -10.37
CA GLN A 409 -8.89 10.37 -9.22
C GLN A 409 -8.53 9.61 -7.93
N GLY A 410 -8.46 10.35 -6.83
CA GLY A 410 -7.96 9.86 -5.54
C GLY A 410 -6.43 9.71 -5.43
N MET A 411 -5.68 9.82 -6.53
CA MET A 411 -4.21 9.63 -6.52
C MET A 411 -3.45 10.93 -6.19
N THR A 412 -2.19 10.78 -5.78
CA THR A 412 -1.21 11.87 -5.67
C THR A 412 -0.05 11.58 -6.62
N LEU A 413 0.20 12.45 -7.60
CA LEU A 413 1.26 12.30 -8.59
C LEU A 413 2.40 13.27 -8.27
N ASP A 414 3.63 12.77 -8.34
CA ASP A 414 4.83 13.61 -8.19
C ASP A 414 5.06 14.45 -9.45
N ALA A 415 4.86 13.86 -10.63
CA ALA A 415 5.07 14.50 -11.92
C ALA A 415 4.10 13.97 -12.98
N ALA A 416 3.56 14.85 -13.82
CA ALA A 416 2.69 14.46 -14.93
C ALA A 416 2.73 15.45 -16.10
N GLU A 417 2.63 14.91 -17.32
CA GLU A 417 2.37 15.65 -18.54
C GLU A 417 0.87 15.60 -18.84
N ILE A 418 0.24 16.78 -18.98
CA ILE A 418 -1.22 16.90 -19.14
C ILE A 418 -1.51 17.72 -20.38
N ASP A 419 -2.44 17.25 -21.21
CA ASP A 419 -3.04 18.05 -22.28
C ASP A 419 -4.52 18.29 -21.97
N LEU A 420 -4.86 19.53 -21.60
CA LEU A 420 -6.22 19.95 -21.33
C LEU A 420 -6.88 20.64 -22.53
N SER A 421 -6.23 20.73 -23.69
CA SER A 421 -6.80 21.34 -24.90
C SER A 421 -8.11 20.68 -25.34
N LYS A 422 -8.27 19.39 -25.04
CA LYS A 422 -9.46 18.56 -25.31
C LYS A 422 -10.37 18.38 -24.10
N THR A 423 -10.30 19.26 -23.10
CA THR A 423 -11.23 19.21 -21.96
C THR A 423 -12.66 19.39 -22.46
N PHE A 424 -13.55 18.48 -22.06
CA PHE A 424 -14.95 18.45 -22.51
C PHE A 424 -15.97 18.42 -21.36
N GLU A 425 -15.51 18.15 -20.12
CA GLU A 425 -16.34 18.19 -18.91
C GLU A 425 -15.86 19.29 -17.96
N LEU A 426 -16.82 19.93 -17.28
CA LEU A 426 -16.53 20.89 -16.22
C LEU A 426 -15.86 20.18 -15.03
N GLY A 427 -14.87 20.83 -14.41
CA GLY A 427 -14.09 20.25 -13.32
C GLY A 427 -13.01 19.25 -13.76
N GLN A 428 -12.98 18.79 -15.03
CA GLN A 428 -11.97 17.84 -15.49
C GLN A 428 -10.54 18.36 -15.35
N GLY A 429 -10.29 19.63 -15.71
CA GLY A 429 -8.98 20.25 -15.51
C GLY A 429 -8.64 20.45 -14.04
N TYR A 430 -9.63 20.78 -13.19
CA TYR A 430 -9.44 20.84 -11.73
C TYR A 430 -9.01 19.48 -11.16
N VAL A 431 -9.67 18.38 -11.57
CA VAL A 431 -9.29 17.04 -11.12
C VAL A 431 -7.87 16.70 -11.56
N ALA A 432 -7.53 16.94 -12.83
CA ALA A 432 -6.20 16.66 -13.37
C ALA A 432 -5.09 17.42 -12.62
N LEU A 433 -5.26 18.74 -12.44
CA LEU A 433 -4.29 19.59 -11.75
C LEU A 433 -4.19 19.23 -10.26
N SER A 434 -5.31 18.94 -9.59
CA SER A 434 -5.32 18.57 -8.16
C SER A 434 -4.67 17.21 -7.84
N ARG A 435 -4.25 16.45 -8.86
CA ARG A 435 -3.46 15.23 -8.65
C ARG A 435 -2.01 15.53 -8.33
N LEU A 436 -1.47 16.66 -8.78
CA LEU A 436 -0.07 17.00 -8.58
C LEU A 436 0.17 17.66 -7.21
N LYS A 437 1.39 17.46 -6.69
CA LYS A 437 1.86 18.07 -5.43
C LYS A 437 2.35 19.51 -5.63
N SER A 438 2.98 19.81 -6.76
CA SER A 438 3.58 21.11 -7.03
C SER A 438 3.41 21.51 -8.49
N LEU A 439 3.63 22.80 -8.77
CA LEU A 439 3.64 23.33 -10.13
C LEU A 439 4.86 22.86 -10.92
N GLU A 440 5.95 22.48 -10.25
CA GLU A 440 7.21 21.97 -10.83
C GLU A 440 7.08 20.56 -11.39
N GLY A 441 6.15 19.77 -10.86
CA GLY A 441 5.84 18.43 -11.38
C GLY A 441 4.94 18.46 -12.62
N LEU A 442 4.42 19.62 -13.01
CA LEU A 442 3.43 19.75 -14.08
C LEU A 442 4.14 20.10 -15.40
N LYS A 443 3.81 19.39 -16.48
CA LYS A 443 3.99 19.90 -17.83
C LYS A 443 2.66 19.98 -18.55
N LEU A 444 2.17 21.20 -18.74
CA LEU A 444 0.88 21.44 -19.38
C LEU A 444 1.07 21.74 -20.87
N LEU A 445 0.59 20.86 -21.75
CA LEU A 445 0.75 20.98 -23.20
C LEU A 445 -0.20 21.99 -23.83
N GLY A 446 -1.37 22.18 -23.22
CA GLY A 446 -2.40 23.07 -23.73
C GLY A 446 -3.61 23.11 -22.82
N MET A 447 -4.43 24.15 -22.98
CA MET A 447 -5.71 24.34 -22.30
C MET A 447 -6.72 24.99 -23.24
N ASN A 448 -7.99 24.82 -22.94
CA ASN A 448 -9.10 25.54 -23.56
C ASN A 448 -9.91 26.32 -22.51
N ASP A 449 -10.88 27.11 -22.94
CA ASP A 449 -11.70 27.94 -22.05
C ASP A 449 -12.52 27.14 -21.01
N LEU A 450 -12.76 25.85 -21.25
CA LEU A 450 -13.48 24.96 -20.34
C LEU A 450 -12.57 24.39 -19.25
N SER A 451 -11.26 24.31 -19.50
CA SER A 451 -10.27 23.58 -18.69
C SER A 451 -10.24 24.04 -17.23
N LEU A 452 -10.44 25.34 -16.99
CA LEU A 452 -10.41 25.96 -15.67
C LEU A 452 -11.80 26.32 -15.14
N ARG A 453 -12.88 25.90 -15.81
CA ARG A 453 -14.25 26.18 -15.39
C ARG A 453 -14.79 25.05 -14.52
N LEU A 454 -15.50 25.46 -13.47
CA LEU A 454 -16.29 24.58 -12.61
C LEU A 454 -17.78 24.74 -12.93
N ASP A 455 -18.54 23.72 -12.58
CA ASP A 455 -19.98 23.72 -12.74
C ASP A 455 -20.65 24.83 -11.87
N PRO A 456 -21.48 25.71 -12.46
CA PRO A 456 -22.14 26.78 -11.71
C PRO A 456 -23.08 26.28 -10.60
N LEU A 457 -23.75 25.14 -10.82
CA LEU A 457 -24.63 24.53 -9.82
C LEU A 457 -23.80 23.95 -8.67
N ALA A 458 -22.69 23.28 -8.97
CA ALA A 458 -21.75 22.83 -7.93
C ALA A 458 -21.18 24.03 -7.14
N ARG A 459 -20.91 25.16 -7.79
CA ARG A 459 -20.43 26.38 -7.12
C ARG A 459 -21.47 26.98 -6.19
N GLY A 460 -22.72 27.11 -6.65
CA GLY A 460 -23.82 27.57 -5.79
C GLY A 460 -24.04 26.64 -4.59
N ALA A 461 -23.96 25.32 -4.82
CA ALA A 461 -24.07 24.34 -3.74
C ALA A 461 -22.90 24.42 -2.75
N ASP A 462 -21.66 24.59 -3.21
CA ASP A 462 -20.46 24.72 -2.36
C ASP A 462 -20.53 25.94 -1.44
N SER A 463 -21.01 27.08 -1.95
CA SER A 463 -21.25 28.28 -1.13
C SER A 463 -22.26 27.98 -0.01
N ARG A 464 -23.38 27.34 -0.33
CA ARG A 464 -24.38 26.92 0.67
C ARG A 464 -23.82 25.89 1.66
N PHE A 465 -22.95 24.98 1.21
CA PHE A 465 -22.31 23.99 2.07
C PHE A 465 -21.36 24.63 3.09
N LYS A 466 -20.66 25.71 2.71
CA LYS A 466 -19.82 26.48 3.64
C LYS A 466 -20.66 27.13 4.74
N ASP A 467 -21.76 27.79 4.38
CA ASP A 467 -22.67 28.40 5.35
C ASP A 467 -23.23 27.36 6.34
N LEU A 468 -23.75 26.25 5.81
CA LEU A 468 -24.30 25.17 6.64
C LEU A 468 -23.23 24.51 7.52
N SER A 469 -21.99 24.45 7.07
CA SER A 469 -20.88 23.95 7.88
C SER A 469 -20.50 24.91 8.99
N LEU A 470 -20.60 26.23 8.77
CA LEU A 470 -20.37 27.22 9.82
C LEU A 470 -21.46 27.14 10.89
N GLU A 471 -22.72 27.05 10.47
CA GLU A 471 -23.87 26.83 11.37
C GLU A 471 -23.70 25.52 12.17
N ALA A 472 -23.28 24.43 11.53
CA ALA A 472 -23.02 23.17 12.20
C ALA A 472 -21.84 23.25 13.17
N GLN A 473 -20.77 23.98 12.82
CA GLN A 473 -19.62 24.16 13.70
C GLN A 473 -20.02 24.92 14.96
N GLN A 474 -20.71 26.06 14.82
CA GLN A 474 -21.17 26.88 15.94
C GLN A 474 -22.10 26.08 16.86
N ALA A 475 -23.09 25.40 16.27
CA ALA A 475 -24.06 24.62 17.05
C ALA A 475 -23.44 23.47 17.86
N PHE A 476 -22.27 22.97 17.48
CA PHE A 476 -21.57 21.89 18.19
C PHE A 476 -20.48 22.40 19.13
N GLU A 477 -19.86 23.54 18.84
CA GLU A 477 -18.92 24.19 19.76
C GLU A 477 -19.61 24.70 21.03
N ASP A 478 -20.90 25.07 20.93
CA ASP A 478 -21.72 25.50 22.06
C ASP A 478 -22.22 24.34 22.95
N ILE A 479 -22.03 23.07 22.53
CA ILE A 479 -22.48 21.90 23.31
C ILE A 479 -21.43 21.58 24.38
N GLU A 480 -21.88 21.43 25.64
CA GLU A 480 -21.01 20.96 26.72
C GLU A 480 -20.43 19.57 26.41
N ARG A 481 -19.13 19.39 26.69
CA ARG A 481 -18.41 18.15 26.35
C ARG A 481 -19.06 16.90 26.94
N GLU A 482 -19.64 16.99 28.13
CA GLU A 482 -20.31 15.88 28.80
C GLU A 482 -21.57 15.45 28.04
N VAL A 483 -22.42 16.41 27.64
CA VAL A 483 -23.61 16.17 26.82
C VAL A 483 -23.24 15.59 25.45
N LEU A 484 -22.16 16.09 24.85
CA LEU A 484 -21.66 15.56 23.58
C LEU A 484 -21.18 14.12 23.72
N GLN A 485 -20.47 13.80 24.82
CA GLN A 485 -20.03 12.44 25.10
C GLN A 485 -21.21 11.48 25.36
N GLU A 486 -22.23 11.90 26.09
CA GLU A 486 -23.47 11.13 26.26
C GLU A 486 -24.15 10.84 24.91
N SER A 487 -24.16 11.82 24.00
CA SER A 487 -24.68 11.66 22.64
C SER A 487 -23.90 10.59 21.86
N HIS A 488 -22.56 10.60 21.96
CA HIS A 488 -21.71 9.59 21.34
C HIS A 488 -22.01 8.18 21.88
N GLU A 489 -22.11 8.06 23.20
CA GLU A 489 -22.37 6.79 23.88
C GLU A 489 -23.76 6.24 23.53
N ARG A 490 -24.77 7.11 23.52
CA ARG A 490 -26.14 6.76 23.13
C ARG A 490 -26.19 6.23 21.70
N PHE A 491 -25.48 6.86 20.76
CA PHE A 491 -25.44 6.39 19.38
C PHE A 491 -24.81 4.99 19.28
N VAL A 492 -23.69 4.75 19.96
CA VAL A 492 -23.02 3.45 19.96
C VAL A 492 -23.95 2.34 20.44
N ILE A 493 -24.63 2.57 21.58
CA ILE A 493 -25.58 1.59 22.13
C ILE A 493 -26.79 1.39 21.20
N ALA A 494 -27.36 2.46 20.65
CA ALA A 494 -28.50 2.37 19.75
C ALA A 494 -28.17 1.63 18.44
N SER A 495 -26.91 1.68 18.01
CA SER A 495 -26.37 0.98 16.84
C SER A 495 -25.92 -0.46 17.12
N GLY A 496 -26.18 -0.99 18.32
CA GLY A 496 -25.81 -2.36 18.71
C GLY A 496 -24.34 -2.55 19.09
N GLY A 497 -23.59 -1.47 19.26
CA GLY A 497 -22.19 -1.51 19.68
C GLY A 497 -22.01 -1.71 21.19
N THR A 498 -20.75 -1.64 21.64
CA THR A 498 -20.36 -1.81 23.03
C THR A 498 -19.62 -0.59 23.58
N LEU A 499 -19.93 -0.23 24.82
CA LEU A 499 -19.18 0.74 25.63
C LEU A 499 -18.26 0.06 26.64
N ASN A 500 -18.14 -1.26 26.60
CA ASN A 500 -17.29 -2.01 27.52
C ASN A 500 -15.82 -1.64 27.27
N LYS A 501 -15.20 -0.98 28.26
CA LYS A 501 -13.82 -0.52 28.19
C LYS A 501 -12.82 -1.65 27.97
N ALA A 502 -13.06 -2.85 28.50
CA ALA A 502 -12.18 -4.00 28.31
C ALA A 502 -12.22 -4.50 26.86
N ASN A 503 -13.40 -4.60 26.25
CA ASN A 503 -13.54 -4.99 24.83
C ASN A 503 -12.86 -3.98 23.90
N ILE A 504 -13.08 -2.69 24.14
CA ILE A 504 -12.45 -1.61 23.36
C ILE A 504 -10.92 -1.65 23.54
N ALA A 505 -10.43 -1.79 24.77
CA ALA A 505 -9.00 -1.88 25.04
C ALA A 505 -8.35 -3.12 24.42
N ALA A 506 -9.05 -4.27 24.41
CA ALA A 506 -8.60 -5.48 23.74
C ALA A 506 -8.44 -5.25 22.23
N PHE A 507 -9.44 -4.65 21.58
CA PHE A 507 -9.37 -4.27 20.17
C PHE A 507 -8.19 -3.30 19.90
N GLU A 508 -8.03 -2.26 20.72
CA GLU A 508 -6.93 -1.30 20.57
C GLU A 508 -5.55 -1.96 20.76
N LYS A 509 -5.44 -2.88 21.71
CA LYS A 509 -4.22 -3.67 21.94
C LYS A 509 -3.91 -4.53 20.72
N GLU A 510 -4.90 -5.21 20.18
CA GLU A 510 -4.74 -6.07 19.01
C GLU A 510 -4.40 -5.25 17.75
N TYR A 511 -5.10 -4.14 17.52
CA TYR A 511 -4.84 -3.22 16.42
C TYR A 511 -3.40 -2.65 16.49
N LYS A 512 -2.97 -2.19 17.67
CA LYS A 512 -1.58 -1.76 17.90
C LYS A 512 -0.57 -2.87 17.70
N ASN A 513 -0.87 -4.09 18.16
CA ASN A 513 0.00 -5.25 17.95
C ASN A 513 0.12 -5.62 16.46
N ARG A 514 -0.97 -5.57 15.69
CA ARG A 514 -0.93 -5.77 14.23
C ARG A 514 -0.09 -4.70 13.55
N LYS A 515 -0.31 -3.41 13.86
CA LYS A 515 0.53 -2.30 13.36
C LYS A 515 1.99 -2.45 13.78
N LYS A 516 2.27 -2.86 15.00
CA LYS A 516 3.64 -3.08 15.50
C LYS A 516 4.29 -4.28 14.82
N LYS A 517 3.59 -5.39 14.61
CA LYS A 517 4.09 -6.55 13.84
C LYS A 517 4.40 -6.16 12.39
N GLN A 518 3.54 -5.37 11.74
CA GLN A 518 3.81 -4.78 10.43
C GLN A 518 5.07 -3.90 10.48
N ALA A 519 5.10 -2.92 11.39
CA ALA A 519 6.23 -2.00 11.54
C ALA A 519 7.55 -2.68 11.98
N GLN A 520 7.50 -3.80 12.72
CA GLN A 520 8.67 -4.58 13.11
C GLN A 520 9.18 -5.45 11.95
N LYS A 521 8.28 -6.13 11.23
CA LYS A 521 8.63 -6.80 9.96
C LYS A 521 9.27 -5.80 9.00
N LEU A 522 8.76 -4.57 8.97
CA LEU A 522 9.34 -3.47 8.22
C LEU A 522 10.70 -3.01 8.75
N ALA A 523 10.85 -2.71 10.04
CA ALA A 523 12.11 -2.18 10.58
C ALA A 523 13.26 -3.19 10.45
N GLN A 524 12.95 -4.50 10.50
CA GLN A 524 13.89 -5.55 10.14
C GLN A 524 14.28 -5.52 8.66
N LYS A 525 13.34 -5.19 7.77
CA LYS A 525 13.55 -5.06 6.32
C LYS A 525 14.28 -3.79 5.91
N ASP A 526 14.04 -2.66 6.55
CA ASP A 526 14.74 -1.38 6.27
C ASP A 526 16.21 -1.42 6.72
N LYS A 527 16.52 -2.14 7.80
CA LYS A 527 17.91 -2.45 8.15
C LYS A 527 18.59 -3.30 7.06
N LEU A 528 17.82 -4.13 6.35
CA LEU A 528 18.31 -4.97 5.26
C LEU A 528 18.47 -4.18 3.95
N SER A 529 17.54 -3.29 3.62
CA SER A 529 17.52 -2.53 2.34
C SER A 529 18.57 -1.41 2.28
N ASN A 530 18.86 -0.74 3.40
CA ASN A 530 19.89 0.30 3.45
C ASN A 530 21.33 -0.25 3.45
N GLN A 531 21.53 -1.57 3.57
CA GLN A 531 22.84 -2.23 3.45
C GLN A 531 23.13 -2.75 2.03
N LEU A 532 22.27 -2.42 1.05
CA LEU A 532 22.35 -2.91 -0.33
C LEU A 532 22.72 -1.79 -1.30
N SER A 533 24.02 -1.46 -1.39
CA SER A 533 24.58 -0.76 -2.55
C SER A 533 25.34 -1.69 -3.51
N ASP A 534 25.67 -2.92 -3.08
CA ASP A 534 26.27 -3.93 -3.94
C ASP A 534 25.78 -5.34 -3.60
N HIS A 535 25.16 -6.02 -4.59
CA HIS A 535 24.52 -7.34 -4.40
C HIS A 535 25.49 -8.44 -3.95
N SER A 536 26.79 -8.30 -4.22
CA SER A 536 27.80 -9.27 -3.78
C SER A 536 28.18 -9.10 -2.30
N GLU A 537 28.19 -7.87 -1.78
CA GLU A 537 28.50 -7.57 -0.38
C GLU A 537 27.33 -7.89 0.55
N SER A 538 26.08 -7.64 0.13
CA SER A 538 24.89 -8.00 0.92
C SER A 538 24.82 -9.49 1.26
N THR A 539 25.21 -10.35 0.32
CA THR A 539 25.17 -11.80 0.51
C THR A 539 26.24 -12.27 1.51
N LEU A 540 27.41 -11.62 1.48
CA LEU A 540 28.51 -11.83 2.43
C LEU A 540 28.15 -11.27 3.81
N MET A 541 27.62 -10.05 3.90
CA MET A 541 27.14 -9.40 5.14
C MET A 541 26.13 -10.26 5.88
N ALA A 542 25.13 -10.79 5.19
CA ALA A 542 24.14 -11.66 5.83
C ALA A 542 24.72 -13.01 6.28
N THR A 543 25.87 -13.43 5.73
CA THR A 543 26.62 -14.58 6.26
C THR A 543 27.50 -14.17 7.44
N ARG A 544 28.08 -12.96 7.42
CA ARG A 544 28.86 -12.36 8.52
C ARG A 544 28.03 -12.24 9.80
N ILE A 545 26.80 -11.72 9.72
CA ILE A 545 25.92 -11.58 10.89
C ILE A 545 25.68 -12.93 11.59
N LEU A 546 25.41 -13.98 10.81
CA LEU A 546 25.18 -15.32 11.36
C LEU A 546 26.46 -15.99 11.87
N LEU A 547 27.63 -15.60 11.35
CA LEU A 547 28.93 -16.04 11.88
C LEU A 547 29.21 -15.40 13.25
N GLU A 548 28.86 -14.12 13.42
CA GLU A 548 29.02 -13.40 14.69
C GLU A 548 28.14 -13.99 15.81
N GLU A 549 27.01 -14.60 15.45
CA GLU A 549 26.14 -15.37 16.37
C GLU A 549 26.71 -16.76 16.74
N SER A 550 27.92 -17.11 16.28
CA SER A 550 28.59 -18.39 16.56
C SER A 550 27.84 -19.65 16.07
N LEU A 551 27.02 -19.51 15.01
CA LEU A 551 26.29 -20.64 14.40
C LEU A 551 27.22 -21.53 13.55
N SER A 552 26.94 -22.83 13.50
CA SER A 552 27.64 -23.80 12.64
C SER A 552 27.35 -23.55 11.15
N ILE A 553 28.21 -24.07 10.25
CA ILE A 553 27.98 -23.92 8.80
C ILE A 553 26.66 -24.56 8.35
N ALA A 554 26.24 -25.65 8.98
CA ALA A 554 24.97 -26.29 8.68
C ALA A 554 23.79 -25.39 9.09
N GLU A 555 23.86 -24.79 10.27
CA GLU A 555 22.84 -23.85 10.75
C GLU A 555 22.82 -22.56 9.93
N ILE A 556 23.98 -22.02 9.56
CA ILE A 556 24.07 -20.86 8.67
C ILE A 556 23.53 -21.22 7.29
N ALA A 557 23.86 -22.39 6.73
CA ALA A 557 23.34 -22.85 5.44
C ALA A 557 21.82 -23.03 5.46
N GLN A 558 21.29 -23.59 6.54
CA GLN A 558 19.86 -23.77 6.76
C GLN A 558 19.15 -22.42 6.94
N SER A 559 19.65 -21.57 7.83
CA SER A 559 19.16 -20.20 8.08
C SER A 559 19.18 -19.35 6.81
N ARG A 560 20.23 -19.50 5.99
CA ARG A 560 20.40 -18.78 4.74
C ARG A 560 19.67 -19.42 3.57
N GLY A 561 19.17 -20.66 3.64
CA GLY A 561 18.72 -21.40 2.47
C GLY A 561 19.76 -21.43 1.34
N LEU A 562 21.03 -21.71 1.69
CA LEU A 562 22.15 -21.83 0.75
C LEU A 562 22.83 -23.19 0.94
N ALA A 563 23.53 -23.68 -0.08
CA ALA A 563 24.38 -24.86 0.08
C ALA A 563 25.53 -24.56 1.07
N GLN A 564 25.89 -25.53 1.91
CA GLN A 564 27.02 -25.39 2.85
C GLN A 564 28.33 -24.99 2.14
N SER A 565 28.55 -25.47 0.91
CA SER A 565 29.67 -25.08 0.06
C SER A 565 29.69 -23.58 -0.26
N THR A 566 28.53 -22.95 -0.41
CA THR A 566 28.38 -21.51 -0.66
C THR A 566 28.69 -20.71 0.60
N ILE A 567 28.22 -21.17 1.77
CA ILE A 567 28.56 -20.56 3.07
C ILE A 567 30.05 -20.63 3.34
N MET A 568 30.69 -21.78 3.09
CA MET A 568 32.15 -21.91 3.20
C MET A 568 32.89 -20.94 2.28
N GLY A 569 32.39 -20.75 1.05
CA GLY A 569 32.91 -19.74 0.12
C GLY A 569 32.77 -18.31 0.67
N HIS A 570 31.65 -18.00 1.33
CA HIS A 570 31.45 -16.72 1.99
C HIS A 570 32.39 -16.53 3.19
N VAL A 571 32.56 -17.53 4.05
CA VAL A 571 33.47 -17.46 5.21
C VAL A 571 34.90 -17.19 4.74
N ALA A 572 35.37 -17.89 3.72
CA ALA A 572 36.70 -17.68 3.15
C ALA A 572 36.88 -16.25 2.61
N ARG A 573 35.85 -15.72 1.93
CA ARG A 573 35.90 -14.37 1.35
C ARG A 573 35.82 -13.28 2.44
N LEU A 574 34.99 -13.50 3.46
CA LEU A 574 34.85 -12.61 4.62
C LEU A 574 36.13 -12.55 5.46
N ARG A 575 36.76 -13.68 5.76
CA ARG A 575 38.02 -13.73 6.53
C ARG A 575 39.19 -13.12 5.75
N ARG A 576 39.16 -13.20 4.42
CA ARG A 576 40.13 -12.50 3.56
C ARG A 576 39.94 -10.97 3.57
N GLN A 577 38.70 -10.51 3.64
CA GLN A 577 38.38 -9.08 3.75
C GLN A 577 38.63 -8.53 5.15
N ASP A 578 38.44 -9.36 6.17
CA ASP A 578 38.51 -8.99 7.58
C ASP A 578 39.13 -10.12 8.39
N PRO A 579 40.46 -10.07 8.62
CA PRO A 579 41.18 -11.08 9.41
C PRO A 579 40.69 -11.17 10.87
N SER A 580 39.97 -10.17 11.38
CA SER A 580 39.43 -10.13 12.74
C SER A 580 38.04 -10.77 12.88
N LEU A 581 37.48 -11.29 11.79
CA LEU A 581 36.17 -11.95 11.78
C LEU A 581 36.11 -13.09 12.81
N ASN A 582 35.15 -13.00 13.74
CA ASN A 582 34.89 -14.06 14.71
C ASN A 582 34.23 -15.26 14.05
N CYS A 583 35.05 -16.21 13.56
CA CYS A 583 34.59 -17.48 13.03
C CYS A 583 35.37 -18.68 13.60
N GLU A 584 36.01 -18.50 14.75
CA GLU A 584 36.89 -19.50 15.36
C GLU A 584 36.12 -20.75 15.83
N HIS A 585 34.82 -20.62 16.10
CA HIS A 585 33.92 -21.74 16.37
C HIS A 585 33.77 -22.70 15.19
N LEU A 586 34.14 -22.29 13.98
CA LEU A 586 34.16 -23.12 12.78
C LEU A 586 35.52 -23.78 12.50
N ARG A 587 36.53 -23.54 13.34
CA ARG A 587 37.89 -24.07 13.15
C ARG A 587 37.88 -25.60 13.21
N PRO A 588 38.34 -26.32 12.18
CA PRO A 588 38.55 -27.76 12.24
C PRO A 588 39.55 -28.15 13.33
N ASP A 589 39.53 -29.42 13.75
CA ASP A 589 40.50 -29.90 14.74
C ASP A 589 41.96 -29.71 14.27
N GLU A 590 42.88 -29.60 15.23
CA GLU A 590 44.30 -29.39 14.94
C GLU A 590 44.90 -30.54 14.12
N ALA A 591 44.36 -31.76 14.22
CA ALA A 591 44.84 -32.89 13.42
C ALA A 591 44.54 -32.71 11.92
N ILE A 592 43.35 -32.20 11.59
CA ILE A 592 42.90 -31.87 10.24
C ILE A 592 43.70 -30.69 9.70
N LEU A 593 43.85 -29.62 10.49
CA LEU A 593 44.62 -28.44 10.07
C LEU A 593 46.07 -28.80 9.73
N ASN A 594 46.73 -29.58 10.59
CA ASN A 594 48.10 -30.05 10.34
C ASN A 594 48.21 -30.94 9.10
N LYS A 595 47.21 -31.78 8.83
CA LYS A 595 47.18 -32.61 7.60
C LYS A 595 47.03 -31.75 6.35
N VAL A 596 46.09 -30.80 6.36
CA VAL A 596 45.83 -29.92 5.22
C VAL A 596 47.00 -28.98 4.98
N SER A 597 47.60 -28.40 6.03
CA SER A 597 48.79 -27.55 5.93
C SER A 597 49.98 -28.31 5.31
N LYS A 598 50.27 -29.53 5.78
CA LYS A 598 51.31 -30.37 5.15
C LYS A 598 51.03 -30.70 3.68
N ALA A 599 49.77 -30.85 3.32
CA ALA A 599 49.38 -31.07 1.93
C ALA A 599 49.63 -29.82 1.07
N VAL A 600 49.24 -28.65 1.58
CA VAL A 600 49.47 -27.35 0.94
C VAL A 600 50.97 -27.12 0.73
N ASP A 601 51.79 -27.29 1.77
CA ASP A 601 53.25 -27.11 1.69
C ASP A 601 53.88 -28.04 0.66
N ALA A 602 53.44 -29.30 0.61
CA ALA A 602 53.94 -30.27 -0.36
C ALA A 602 53.54 -29.92 -1.80
N ILE A 603 52.33 -29.40 -2.03
CA ILE A 603 51.84 -28.99 -3.35
C ILE A 603 52.58 -27.72 -3.82
N ILE A 604 52.78 -26.74 -2.93
CA ILE A 604 53.58 -25.55 -3.21
C ILE A 604 55.02 -25.93 -3.56
N ALA A 605 55.62 -26.84 -2.78
CA ALA A 605 56.98 -27.32 -3.04
C ALA A 605 57.10 -28.12 -4.36
N ALA A 606 56.03 -28.79 -4.80
CA ALA A 606 56.00 -29.51 -6.07
C ALA A 606 55.94 -28.55 -7.28
N GLY A 607 55.28 -27.39 -7.13
CA GLY A 607 55.26 -26.33 -8.14
C GLY A 607 54.65 -26.74 -9.49
N ASP A 608 53.64 -27.62 -9.51
CA ASP A 608 52.91 -27.96 -10.74
C ASP A 608 51.93 -26.82 -11.09
N PRO A 609 52.08 -26.12 -12.22
CA PRO A 609 51.16 -25.06 -12.63
C PRO A 609 49.69 -25.49 -12.73
N ASN A 610 49.41 -26.78 -12.97
CA ASN A 610 48.04 -27.28 -13.08
C ASN A 610 47.29 -27.27 -11.75
N ASP A 611 48.01 -27.27 -10.63
CA ASP A 611 47.43 -27.32 -9.29
C ASP A 611 46.94 -25.95 -8.80
N PHE A 612 47.21 -24.88 -9.56
CA PHE A 612 46.90 -23.49 -9.20
C PHE A 612 45.94 -22.85 -10.21
N ASN A 613 45.14 -21.88 -9.74
CA ASN A 613 44.30 -21.03 -10.58
C ASN A 613 45.16 -19.94 -11.26
N ALA A 614 44.75 -19.46 -12.43
CA ALA A 614 45.41 -18.35 -13.12
C ALA A 614 45.37 -17.06 -12.27
N ALA A 615 46.39 -16.21 -12.39
CA ALA A 615 46.39 -14.91 -11.73
C ALA A 615 45.39 -13.97 -12.42
N ASP A 616 44.47 -13.37 -11.66
CA ASP A 616 43.56 -12.35 -12.19
C ASP A 616 44.25 -10.97 -12.23
N ASP A 617 44.06 -10.22 -13.32
CA ASP A 617 44.63 -8.88 -13.57
C ASP A 617 44.18 -7.79 -12.56
N SER A 618 43.32 -8.12 -11.60
CA SER A 618 42.75 -7.17 -10.63
C SER A 618 43.50 -7.06 -9.30
N THR A 619 44.47 -7.93 -9.03
CA THR A 619 45.41 -7.75 -7.91
C THR A 619 46.69 -7.13 -8.44
N GLN A 620 46.94 -5.86 -8.09
CA GLN A 620 48.24 -5.22 -8.31
C GLN A 620 49.34 -6.15 -7.79
N SER A 621 50.09 -6.71 -8.73
CA SER A 621 51.27 -7.49 -8.47
C SER A 621 52.27 -6.61 -7.72
N VAL A 622 52.46 -6.92 -6.44
CA VAL A 622 53.75 -6.69 -5.80
C VAL A 622 54.75 -7.49 -6.63
N LYS A 623 55.63 -6.78 -7.33
CA LYS A 623 56.72 -7.37 -8.10
C LYS A 623 57.50 -8.35 -7.20
N GLY A 624 57.42 -9.65 -7.49
CA GLY A 624 58.33 -10.66 -6.96
C GLY A 624 57.78 -11.71 -5.97
N GLY A 625 56.46 -11.97 -5.90
CA GLY A 625 55.90 -13.07 -5.09
C GLY A 625 55.59 -14.32 -5.94
N ASP A 626 55.98 -15.50 -5.45
CA ASP A 626 55.99 -16.78 -6.16
C ASP A 626 54.66 -17.17 -6.85
N ASP A 627 54.76 -17.77 -8.04
CA ASP A 627 53.63 -18.24 -8.86
C ASP A 627 52.73 -19.30 -8.17
N PHE A 628 53.19 -19.83 -7.04
CA PHE A 628 52.63 -20.96 -6.31
C PHE A 628 52.19 -20.56 -4.89
N ASP A 629 51.24 -19.62 -4.79
CA ASP A 629 50.65 -19.17 -3.51
C ASP A 629 49.51 -20.11 -3.06
N LYS A 630 49.43 -20.40 -1.75
CA LYS A 630 48.32 -21.09 -1.07
C LYS A 630 46.95 -20.57 -1.50
N GLN A 631 46.82 -19.26 -1.78
CA GLN A 631 45.55 -18.65 -2.17
C GLN A 631 45.07 -19.08 -3.56
N ARG A 632 45.98 -19.57 -4.41
CA ARG A 632 45.71 -20.00 -5.78
C ARG A 632 45.55 -21.52 -5.91
N ILE A 633 45.85 -22.31 -4.87
CA ILE A 633 45.74 -23.77 -4.92
C ILE A 633 44.29 -24.21 -5.16
N LYS A 634 44.11 -25.14 -6.11
CA LYS A 634 42.84 -25.83 -6.35
C LYS A 634 42.60 -26.87 -5.25
N LEU A 635 41.34 -27.12 -4.89
CA LEU A 635 41.01 -28.09 -3.84
C LEU A 635 41.34 -29.54 -4.20
N ARG A 636 41.31 -29.88 -5.50
CA ARG A 636 41.49 -31.25 -6.00
C ARG A 636 42.89 -31.82 -5.67
N PRO A 637 44.00 -31.11 -5.93
CA PRO A 637 45.34 -31.53 -5.50
C PRO A 637 45.45 -31.86 -4.01
N ILE A 638 44.86 -31.03 -3.15
CA ILE A 638 44.86 -31.26 -1.69
C ILE A 638 44.06 -32.52 -1.35
N TYR A 639 42.89 -32.71 -1.95
CA TYR A 639 42.04 -33.88 -1.75
C TYR A 639 42.73 -35.18 -2.19
N GLU A 640 43.45 -35.15 -3.32
CA GLU A 640 44.23 -36.27 -3.83
C GLU A 640 45.44 -36.58 -2.95
N TYR A 641 46.19 -35.55 -2.49
CA TYR A 641 47.32 -35.72 -1.57
C TYR A 641 46.90 -36.36 -0.24
N LEU A 642 45.73 -35.95 0.27
CA LEU A 642 45.14 -36.50 1.50
C LEU A 642 44.49 -37.88 1.30
N LYS A 643 44.64 -38.50 0.12
CA LYS A 643 44.09 -39.81 -0.23
C LYS A 643 42.60 -39.93 0.07
N GLN A 644 41.85 -38.85 -0.18
CA GLN A 644 40.39 -38.82 -0.01
C GLN A 644 39.90 -39.06 1.44
N GLN A 645 40.80 -38.94 2.44
CA GLN A 645 40.45 -39.13 3.86
C GLN A 645 39.68 -37.93 4.46
N ILE A 646 39.76 -36.76 3.83
CA ILE A 646 39.13 -35.52 4.27
C ILE A 646 38.33 -35.00 3.08
N ASP A 647 37.06 -34.67 3.28
CA ASP A 647 36.18 -34.22 2.22
C ASP A 647 36.49 -32.77 1.76
N TYR A 648 36.02 -32.41 0.58
CA TYR A 648 36.25 -31.10 -0.03
C TYR A 648 35.77 -29.91 0.82
N ASN A 649 34.71 -30.08 1.59
CA ASN A 649 34.15 -29.01 2.40
C ASN A 649 35.01 -28.76 3.64
N THR A 650 35.45 -29.84 4.30
CA THR A 650 36.40 -29.77 5.42
C THR A 650 37.75 -29.17 4.98
N ILE A 651 38.26 -29.55 3.80
CA ILE A 651 39.48 -28.94 3.23
C ILE A 651 39.29 -27.45 2.99
N ARG A 652 38.17 -27.07 2.34
CA ARG A 652 37.87 -25.66 2.03
C ARG A 652 37.80 -24.82 3.31
N LEU A 653 37.22 -25.35 4.38
CA LEU A 653 37.14 -24.68 5.67
C LEU A 653 38.52 -24.60 6.34
N ALA A 654 39.30 -25.68 6.35
CA ALA A 654 40.65 -25.70 6.91
C ALA A 654 41.56 -24.65 6.28
N LEU A 655 41.48 -24.44 4.97
CA LEU A 655 42.24 -23.41 4.25
C LEU A 655 41.93 -21.97 4.71
N VAL A 656 40.81 -21.73 5.38
CA VAL A 656 40.48 -20.42 5.98
C VAL A 656 41.31 -20.13 7.23
N PHE A 657 41.81 -21.18 7.90
CA PHE A 657 42.52 -21.11 9.19
C PHE A 657 44.02 -21.42 9.08
N ILE A 658 44.54 -21.69 7.88
CA ILE A 658 45.95 -22.01 7.64
C ILE A 658 46.66 -20.77 7.10
N ASP A 659 47.67 -20.32 7.85
CA ASP A 659 48.53 -19.17 7.52
C ASP A 659 49.66 -19.52 6.56
#